data_AF-A0A2I9DLI2-F1
#
_entry.id   AF-A0A2I9DLI2-F1
#
_cell.length_a   1.000
_cell.length_b   1.000
_cell.length_c   1.000
_cell.angle_alpha   90.00
_cell.angle_beta   90.00
_cell.angle_gamma   90.00
#
_symmetry.space_group_name_H-M   'P 1'
#
loop_
_entity.id
_entity.type
_entity.pdbx_description
1 polymer ?
#
loop_
_entity_poly.entity_id
_entity_poly.type
_entity_poly.pdbx_seq_one_letter_code
_entity_poly.pdbx_strand_id
1 'polypeptide(L)'
;MDKTIIISNRLPVQLQIDNGGITAIPSVGGLATGMKSVHTGGDSLWIGWSGLTDEEIPDGLAPEIDKALAKHGSSKVNLTAEEVDGFYYGFSNRTIWPLFHYFLEYSEFELESWDTYKSVNQKFADAILKEAGENDTIWVHDYQLMLVPQMVREKRPNISIGFFLHIPFPSYEIFRTLPWRKEVLMGLLGSDLVGFHTYDYERHFLSSVRRLLGLEVSFNDIYLEDRVIKVDSFPMGIDYKKFSDAAKKHDKNKTGERSELQRRLDMHKESDPEAKFFLSIDRLDYSKGIAKRLNAFEYFLNKYPQYKEKVRLIVLAVPSRSNVPQYQLLKKEIDELVGRINGEFSTVSWTPIWYFYRSMPFENLIDLYTSSDIAWLTPIRDGMNLVAKEYIATRTDKTGVLILSEMAGSANEMNEALLINPNNFEEIADTLYEAINMPVEEQKARNAILQKRLERYNVEKWANDFMTSLKNQKLIDHSYKSRRLSNDILSDIKKDYIKAKKRLMFLDYDGTLAGFHGDPQKANPDEALYGLLDRMSALENTDVYLISGRDKDTFTKWFLPKKYNMIVEHGVWISENGEDFRMLENVKKDWMEKIHPVLESFVDRTPGSFIEEKNYSLAWHYRKTDPDFGQKRATELNTVLTSLIANDDLSILNGNKVIEIKSSNVNKGRAAMRVFSQKEYDFVFAIGDDWTDEFMFQELPESAITVKVGRQKTQATYYVDSIKNVRGLLEHFID
;
A
#
# COMPACT_ATOMS: atom_id res chain seq x y z
N MET A 1 27.36 2.32 -10.58
CA MET A 1 26.84 1.96 -9.26
C MET A 1 25.36 2.32 -9.28
N ASP A 2 24.53 1.49 -8.68
CA ASP A 2 23.07 1.70 -8.66
C ASP A 2 22.76 2.87 -7.72
N LYS A 3 22.05 3.87 -8.21
CA LYS A 3 21.75 5.10 -7.48
C LYS A 3 20.39 5.01 -6.81
N THR A 4 20.24 5.66 -5.66
CA THR A 4 18.92 5.85 -5.01
C THR A 4 18.38 7.24 -5.34
N ILE A 5 17.19 7.31 -5.93
CA ILE A 5 16.50 8.55 -6.27
C ILE A 5 15.35 8.74 -5.30
N ILE A 6 15.41 9.78 -4.49
CA ILE A 6 14.37 10.14 -3.53
C ILE A 6 13.51 11.24 -4.16
N ILE A 7 12.19 11.10 -4.09
CA ILE A 7 11.27 12.06 -4.68
C ILE A 7 10.25 12.49 -3.64
N SER A 8 10.14 13.79 -3.42
CA SER A 8 9.13 14.39 -2.57
C SER A 8 8.66 15.71 -3.15
N ASN A 9 7.47 16.15 -2.77
CA ASN A 9 6.93 17.43 -3.24
C ASN A 9 7.91 18.60 -3.03
N ARG A 10 8.53 18.71 -1.84
CA ARG A 10 9.54 19.74 -1.55
C ARG A 10 10.94 19.14 -1.50
N LEU A 11 11.95 19.90 -1.92
CA LEU A 11 13.36 19.57 -1.73
C LEU A 11 13.78 19.61 -0.24
N PRO A 12 14.85 18.88 0.15
CA PRO A 12 15.38 18.90 1.51
C PRO A 12 16.21 20.15 1.80
N VAL A 13 16.14 21.18 0.95
CA VAL A 13 16.87 22.44 1.05
C VAL A 13 15.91 23.61 0.78
N GLN A 14 16.12 24.72 1.48
CA GLN A 14 15.50 26.01 1.22
C GLN A 14 16.50 26.91 0.49
N LEU A 15 16.03 27.60 -0.54
CA LEU A 15 16.81 28.61 -1.23
C LEU A 15 16.66 29.96 -0.49
N GLN A 16 17.79 30.58 -0.18
CA GLN A 16 17.88 31.98 0.23
C GLN A 16 18.53 32.77 -0.89
N ILE A 17 17.87 33.85 -1.31
CA ILE A 17 18.33 34.76 -2.36
C ILE A 17 18.61 36.10 -1.69
N ASP A 18 19.90 36.43 -1.51
CA ASP A 18 20.35 37.68 -0.89
C ASP A 18 21.35 38.39 -1.81
N ASN A 19 21.12 39.68 -2.12
CA ASN A 19 22.03 40.56 -2.87
C ASN A 19 22.66 39.94 -4.15
N GLY A 20 21.88 39.16 -4.91
CA GLY A 20 22.33 38.52 -6.16
C GLY A 20 23.13 37.23 -5.97
N GLY A 21 23.26 36.72 -4.74
CA GLY A 21 23.83 35.41 -4.43
C GLY A 21 22.75 34.41 -3.96
N ILE A 22 22.91 33.14 -4.33
CA ILE A 22 21.97 32.07 -4.00
C ILE A 22 22.65 31.07 -3.07
N THR A 23 22.06 30.87 -1.89
CA THR A 23 22.50 29.86 -0.92
C THR A 23 21.39 28.85 -0.67
N ALA A 24 21.70 27.57 -0.82
CA ALA A 24 20.82 26.47 -0.42
C ALA A 24 21.16 26.06 1.01
N ILE A 25 20.16 26.06 1.90
CA ILE A 25 20.31 25.67 3.31
C ILE A 25 19.45 24.43 3.56
N PRO A 26 19.97 23.39 4.24
CA PRO A 26 19.17 22.21 4.60
C PRO A 26 17.88 22.60 5.34
N SER A 27 16.76 22.05 4.90
CA SER A 27 15.45 22.26 5.51
C SER A 27 15.36 21.54 6.86
N VAL A 28 14.76 22.22 7.83
CA VAL A 28 14.49 21.67 9.16
C VAL A 28 13.17 20.91 9.11
N GLY A 29 13.18 19.65 8.67
CA GLY A 29 11.98 18.82 8.52
C GLY A 29 12.24 17.33 8.75
N GLY A 30 11.21 16.59 9.14
CA GLY A 30 11.30 15.17 9.54
C GLY A 30 11.82 14.25 8.43
N LEU A 31 11.29 14.36 7.21
CA LEU A 31 11.75 13.55 6.07
C LEU A 31 13.19 13.88 5.66
N ALA A 32 13.53 15.17 5.49
CA ALA A 32 14.87 15.60 5.10
C ALA A 32 15.94 15.23 6.14
N THR A 33 15.63 15.35 7.44
CA THR A 33 16.53 14.92 8.52
C THR A 33 16.66 13.40 8.53
N GLY A 34 15.55 12.70 8.34
CA GLY A 34 15.47 11.25 8.39
C GLY A 34 16.22 10.51 7.30
N MET A 35 16.22 11.11 6.11
CA MET A 35 16.82 10.55 4.92
C MET A 35 18.30 10.93 4.77
N LYS A 36 18.89 11.63 5.75
CA LYS A 36 20.30 12.03 5.70
C LYS A 36 21.21 10.82 5.49
N SER A 37 21.03 9.73 6.23
CA SER A 37 21.85 8.51 6.12
C SER A 37 21.75 7.81 4.76
N VAL A 38 20.57 7.86 4.12
CA VAL A 38 20.35 7.36 2.75
C VAL A 38 20.94 8.32 1.71
N HIS A 39 20.99 9.62 2.03
CA HIS A 39 21.40 10.69 1.12
C HIS A 39 22.88 11.13 1.24
N THR A 40 23.62 10.74 2.29
CA THR A 40 25.00 11.23 2.53
C THR A 40 26.10 10.43 1.82
N GLY A 41 25.77 9.57 0.86
CA GLY A 41 26.68 8.60 0.29
C GLY A 41 26.96 8.73 -1.21
N GLY A 42 27.07 9.93 -1.79
CA GLY A 42 27.56 10.16 -3.18
C GLY A 42 26.73 9.58 -4.34
N ASP A 43 25.94 8.54 -4.10
CA ASP A 43 25.16 7.75 -5.06
C ASP A 43 23.65 7.94 -4.85
N SER A 44 23.24 9.15 -4.40
CA SER A 44 21.85 9.51 -4.16
C SER A 44 21.48 10.86 -4.79
N LEU A 45 20.26 10.94 -5.32
CA LEU A 45 19.70 12.17 -5.90
C LEU A 45 18.34 12.43 -5.28
N TRP A 46 18.07 13.68 -4.89
CA TRP A 46 16.76 14.12 -4.44
C TRP A 46 16.09 14.98 -5.49
N ILE A 47 14.89 14.59 -5.94
CA ILE A 47 14.09 15.35 -6.90
C ILE A 47 12.87 15.96 -6.19
N GLY A 48 12.61 17.25 -6.38
CA GLY A 48 11.50 17.94 -5.73
C GLY A 48 11.30 19.38 -6.16
N TRP A 49 10.20 20.01 -5.76
CA TRP A 49 9.99 21.44 -5.99
C TRP A 49 10.85 22.28 -5.03
N SER A 50 11.46 23.34 -5.56
CA SER A 50 12.48 24.14 -4.89
C SER A 50 11.96 25.04 -3.77
N GLY A 51 10.68 25.43 -3.80
CA GLY A 51 10.29 26.62 -3.05
C GLY A 51 9.54 27.63 -3.88
N LEU A 52 10.07 27.84 -5.09
CA LEU A 52 9.84 29.01 -5.93
C LEU A 52 9.09 28.61 -7.19
N THR A 53 8.09 29.39 -7.59
CA THR A 53 7.45 29.20 -8.89
C THR A 53 8.34 29.71 -10.01
N ASP A 54 8.06 29.29 -11.25
CA ASP A 54 8.82 29.75 -12.42
C ASP A 54 8.78 31.28 -12.57
N GLU A 55 7.68 31.91 -12.17
CA GLU A 55 7.50 33.37 -12.17
C GLU A 55 8.28 34.08 -11.05
N GLU A 56 8.60 33.38 -9.95
CA GLU A 56 9.39 33.91 -8.84
C GLU A 56 10.90 33.80 -9.07
N ILE A 57 11.34 32.95 -10.00
CA ILE A 57 12.76 32.77 -10.33
C ILE A 57 13.22 33.92 -11.24
N PRO A 58 14.18 34.76 -10.80
CA PRO A 58 14.66 35.84 -11.64
C PRO A 58 15.39 35.34 -12.90
N ASP A 59 15.24 36.07 -14.00
CA ASP A 59 15.88 35.76 -15.28
C ASP A 59 17.40 35.60 -15.13
N GLY A 60 17.94 34.51 -15.68
CA GLY A 60 19.37 34.20 -15.66
C GLY A 60 19.88 33.55 -14.37
N LEU A 61 19.10 33.50 -13.28
CA LEU A 61 19.49 32.83 -12.02
C LEU A 61 19.17 31.33 -12.00
N ALA A 62 18.35 30.83 -12.92
CA ALA A 62 18.00 29.41 -12.97
C ALA A 62 19.21 28.45 -13.00
N PRO A 63 20.28 28.68 -13.80
CA PRO A 63 21.48 27.84 -13.78
C PRO A 63 22.25 27.90 -12.46
N GLU A 64 22.24 29.05 -11.77
CA GLU A 64 22.90 29.20 -10.47
C GLU A 64 22.16 28.45 -9.38
N ILE A 65 20.82 28.48 -9.40
CA ILE A 65 19.96 27.65 -8.55
C ILE A 65 20.29 26.17 -8.77
N ASP A 66 20.34 25.72 -10.02
CA ASP A 66 20.62 24.31 -10.32
C ASP A 66 21.99 23.88 -9.81
N LYS A 67 23.00 24.75 -9.97
CA LYS A 67 24.35 24.52 -9.42
C LYS A 67 24.36 24.49 -7.89
N ALA A 68 23.58 25.34 -7.23
CA ALA A 68 23.47 25.35 -5.77
C ALA A 68 22.78 24.07 -5.26
N LEU A 69 21.70 23.64 -5.90
CA LEU A 69 20.97 22.41 -5.57
C LEU A 69 21.80 21.15 -5.82
N ALA A 70 22.53 21.09 -6.94
CA ALA A 70 23.38 19.95 -7.30
C ALA A 70 24.49 19.70 -6.26
N LYS A 71 25.02 20.75 -5.60
CA LYS A 71 25.98 20.59 -4.50
C LYS A 71 25.42 19.81 -3.29
N HIS A 72 24.10 19.76 -3.16
CA HIS A 72 23.40 19.00 -2.13
C HIS A 72 22.77 17.71 -2.69
N GLY A 73 23.18 17.26 -3.87
CA GLY A 73 22.60 16.09 -4.54
C GLY A 73 21.10 16.28 -4.80
N SER A 74 20.67 17.50 -5.13
CA SER A 74 19.26 17.84 -5.36
C SER A 74 19.03 18.35 -6.78
N SER A 75 17.88 18.02 -7.36
CA SER A 75 17.42 18.49 -8.67
C SER A 75 15.97 18.99 -8.55
N LYS A 76 15.68 20.14 -9.16
CA LYS A 76 14.35 20.76 -9.03
C LYS A 76 13.36 20.29 -10.09
N VAL A 77 12.09 20.27 -9.71
CA VAL A 77 10.96 20.28 -10.65
C VAL A 77 10.40 21.70 -10.68
N ASN A 78 10.27 22.24 -11.90
CA ASN A 78 9.74 23.57 -12.17
C ASN A 78 8.22 23.55 -12.19
N LEU A 79 7.60 24.48 -11.46
CA LEU A 79 6.15 24.63 -11.34
C LEU A 79 5.78 26.08 -11.53
N THR A 80 4.72 26.34 -12.29
CA THR A 80 4.12 27.68 -12.40
C THR A 80 3.26 28.00 -11.19
N ALA A 81 2.91 29.28 -11.00
CA ALA A 81 1.99 29.68 -9.94
C ALA A 81 0.60 29.01 -10.06
N GLU A 82 0.10 28.87 -11.29
CA GLU A 82 -1.16 28.17 -11.59
C GLU A 82 -1.08 26.68 -11.24
N GLU A 83 0.04 26.03 -11.56
CA GLU A 83 0.26 24.63 -11.18
C GLU A 83 0.33 24.46 -9.67
N VAL A 84 1.04 25.34 -8.95
CA VAL A 84 1.09 25.30 -7.49
C VAL A 84 -0.31 25.48 -6.89
N ASP A 85 -1.13 26.36 -7.46
CA ASP A 85 -2.51 26.55 -7.03
C ASP A 85 -3.36 25.30 -7.24
N GLY A 86 -3.43 24.75 -8.46
CA GLY A 86 -4.27 23.58 -8.75
C GLY A 86 -3.77 22.26 -8.14
N PHE A 87 -2.45 22.02 -8.10
CA PHE A 87 -1.86 20.77 -7.58
C PHE A 87 -1.65 20.80 -6.07
N TYR A 88 -0.97 21.82 -5.54
CA TYR A 88 -0.59 21.84 -4.13
C TYR A 88 -1.70 22.42 -3.25
N TYR A 89 -2.22 23.61 -3.54
CA TYR A 89 -3.30 24.20 -2.74
C TYR A 89 -4.66 23.56 -3.05
N GLY A 90 -4.92 23.21 -4.30
CA GLY A 90 -6.08 22.51 -4.82
C GLY A 90 -6.05 21.03 -4.44
N PHE A 91 -5.77 20.14 -5.39
CA PHE A 91 -6.01 18.70 -5.21
C PHE A 91 -5.32 18.10 -3.98
N SER A 92 -4.05 18.45 -3.73
CA SER A 92 -3.31 17.89 -2.59
C SER A 92 -3.93 18.32 -1.25
N ASN A 93 -4.21 19.61 -1.05
CA ASN A 93 -4.57 20.14 0.28
C ASN A 93 -6.07 20.48 0.47
N ARG A 94 -6.87 20.61 -0.59
CA ARG A 94 -8.34 20.74 -0.57
C ARG A 94 -9.07 19.42 -0.89
N THR A 95 -8.42 18.44 -1.53
CA THR A 95 -9.04 17.12 -1.79
C THR A 95 -8.44 16.03 -0.91
N ILE A 96 -7.16 15.69 -1.12
CA ILE A 96 -6.55 14.50 -0.51
C ILE A 96 -6.32 14.67 0.99
N TRP A 97 -5.71 15.78 1.42
CA TRP A 97 -5.42 16.03 2.83
C TRP A 97 -6.66 15.93 3.73
N PRO A 98 -7.76 16.68 3.51
CA PRO A 98 -8.96 16.55 4.33
C PRO A 98 -9.55 15.14 4.29
N LEU A 99 -9.64 14.53 3.10
CA LEU A 99 -10.23 13.21 2.92
C LEU A 99 -9.49 12.13 3.72
N PHE A 100 -8.15 12.12 3.61
CA PHE A 100 -7.31 11.11 4.25
C PHE A 100 -7.24 11.31 5.78
N HIS A 101 -7.52 12.53 6.26
CA HIS A 101 -7.65 12.85 7.68
C HIS A 101 -9.09 12.76 8.20
N TYR A 102 -10.03 12.20 7.43
CA TYR A 102 -11.43 11.97 7.82
C TYR A 102 -12.28 13.24 7.97
N PHE A 103 -11.89 14.34 7.34
CA PHE A 103 -12.66 15.59 7.25
C PHE A 103 -13.35 15.69 5.88
N LEU A 104 -14.27 14.77 5.60
CA LEU A 104 -14.96 14.70 4.31
C LEU A 104 -15.71 16.00 3.99
N GLU A 105 -16.20 16.69 5.01
CA GLU A 105 -16.86 17.99 4.92
C GLU A 105 -15.96 19.12 4.39
N TYR A 106 -14.64 18.94 4.44
CA TYR A 106 -13.65 19.88 3.91
C TYR A 106 -13.09 19.43 2.56
N SER A 107 -13.47 18.26 2.05
CA SER A 107 -12.98 17.71 0.79
C SER A 107 -13.73 18.33 -0.40
N GLU A 108 -12.97 18.90 -1.33
CA GLU A 108 -13.48 19.48 -2.55
C GLU A 108 -13.05 18.64 -3.76
N PHE A 109 -13.97 18.34 -4.68
CA PHE A 109 -13.72 17.47 -5.83
C PHE A 109 -13.85 18.24 -7.15
N GLU A 110 -12.78 18.93 -7.53
CA GLU A 110 -12.71 19.75 -8.75
C GLU A 110 -11.90 19.02 -9.84
N LEU A 111 -12.49 18.90 -11.05
CA LEU A 111 -11.84 18.23 -12.18
C LEU A 111 -10.57 18.95 -12.64
N GLU A 112 -10.59 20.28 -12.66
CA GLU A 112 -9.44 21.11 -13.04
C GLU A 112 -8.24 20.88 -12.10
N SER A 113 -8.48 20.91 -10.79
CA SER A 113 -7.46 20.57 -9.78
C SER A 113 -6.90 19.15 -10.00
N TRP A 114 -7.74 18.17 -10.35
CA TRP A 114 -7.29 16.82 -10.69
C TRP A 114 -6.43 16.76 -11.96
N ASP A 115 -6.81 17.48 -13.01
CA ASP A 115 -6.05 17.51 -14.25
C ASP A 115 -4.67 18.17 -14.05
N THR A 116 -4.61 19.25 -13.26
CA THR A 116 -3.35 19.85 -12.82
C THR A 116 -2.54 18.87 -11.96
N TYR A 117 -3.18 18.11 -11.08
CA TYR A 117 -2.50 17.11 -10.26
C TYR A 117 -1.82 16.02 -11.11
N LYS A 118 -2.50 15.51 -12.13
CA LYS A 118 -1.92 14.57 -13.10
C LYS A 118 -0.76 15.20 -13.88
N SER A 119 -0.95 16.42 -14.39
CA SER A 119 0.07 17.14 -15.17
C SER A 119 1.35 17.33 -14.36
N VAL A 120 1.22 17.78 -13.11
CA VAL A 120 2.38 17.94 -12.21
C VAL A 120 3.01 16.59 -11.86
N ASN A 121 2.23 15.54 -11.56
CA ASN A 121 2.79 14.20 -11.35
C ASN A 121 3.58 13.71 -12.58
N GLN A 122 3.13 14.03 -13.79
CA GLN A 122 3.87 13.71 -15.02
C GLN A 122 5.21 14.46 -15.08
N LYS A 123 5.26 15.76 -14.71
CA LYS A 123 6.53 16.51 -14.63
C LYS A 123 7.52 15.86 -13.66
N PHE A 124 7.04 15.38 -12.51
CA PHE A 124 7.88 14.65 -11.56
C PHE A 124 8.38 13.32 -12.15
N ALA A 125 7.51 12.56 -12.82
CA ALA A 125 7.89 11.32 -13.50
C ALA A 125 8.94 11.58 -14.60
N ASP A 126 8.78 12.62 -15.41
CA ASP A 126 9.71 13.00 -16.48
C ASP A 126 11.09 13.40 -15.91
N ALA A 127 11.10 14.14 -14.78
CA ALA A 127 12.34 14.49 -14.09
C ALA A 127 13.08 13.25 -13.56
N ILE A 128 12.36 12.24 -13.05
CA ILE A 128 12.95 10.95 -12.66
C ILE A 128 13.53 10.24 -13.88
N LEU A 129 12.77 10.14 -14.97
CA LEU A 129 13.16 9.40 -16.18
C LEU A 129 14.39 9.98 -16.88
N LYS A 130 14.60 11.30 -16.75
CA LYS A 130 15.80 11.98 -17.25
C LYS A 130 17.07 11.55 -16.50
N GLU A 131 16.94 11.24 -15.22
CA GLU A 131 18.05 11.04 -14.29
C GLU A 131 18.30 9.57 -13.92
N ALA A 132 17.30 8.70 -14.10
CA ALA A 132 17.33 7.30 -13.68
C ALA A 132 17.98 6.38 -14.72
N GLY A 133 18.98 5.61 -14.28
CA GLY A 133 19.53 4.45 -15.00
C GLY A 133 18.66 3.19 -14.84
N GLU A 134 19.00 2.12 -15.56
CA GLU A 134 18.20 0.88 -15.60
C GLU A 134 18.12 0.14 -14.25
N ASN A 135 19.16 0.26 -13.41
CA ASN A 135 19.26 -0.46 -12.15
C ASN A 135 19.00 0.42 -10.91
N ASP A 136 18.67 1.69 -11.12
CA ASP A 136 18.44 2.63 -10.02
C ASP A 136 17.19 2.25 -9.21
N THR A 137 17.19 2.70 -7.95
CA THR A 137 16.05 2.53 -7.04
C THR A 137 15.38 3.88 -6.85
N ILE A 138 14.08 3.94 -7.06
CA ILE A 138 13.24 5.13 -6.93
C ILE A 138 12.46 5.00 -5.63
N TRP A 139 12.48 6.03 -4.80
CA TRP A 139 11.67 6.10 -3.59
C TRP A 139 10.82 7.38 -3.59
N VAL A 140 9.53 7.20 -3.88
CA VAL A 140 8.53 8.27 -3.96
C VAL A 140 7.89 8.48 -2.59
N HIS A 141 7.73 9.73 -2.20
CA HIS A 141 7.12 10.09 -0.92
C HIS A 141 5.84 10.91 -1.08
N ASP A 142 4.85 10.44 -0.34
CA ASP A 142 3.67 11.15 0.13
C ASP A 142 2.58 11.46 -0.90
N TYR A 143 1.45 11.92 -0.36
CA TYR A 143 0.16 12.03 -1.02
C TYR A 143 0.13 12.98 -2.22
N GLN A 144 1.12 13.85 -2.40
CA GLN A 144 1.18 14.72 -3.58
C GLN A 144 1.60 13.94 -4.84
N LEU A 145 2.28 12.80 -4.70
CA LEU A 145 2.95 12.10 -5.80
C LEU A 145 2.42 10.68 -6.02
N MET A 146 1.14 10.44 -5.74
CA MET A 146 0.57 9.08 -5.76
C MET A 146 0.47 8.48 -7.17
N LEU A 147 0.59 9.27 -8.23
CA LEU A 147 0.54 8.77 -9.63
C LEU A 147 1.92 8.52 -10.23
N VAL A 148 2.96 9.12 -9.65
CA VAL A 148 4.34 9.02 -10.13
C VAL A 148 4.82 7.57 -10.29
N PRO A 149 4.57 6.62 -9.35
CA PRO A 149 5.09 5.27 -9.49
C PRO A 149 4.62 4.60 -10.79
N GLN A 150 3.33 4.70 -11.12
CA GLN A 150 2.77 4.13 -12.35
C GLN A 150 3.29 4.84 -13.60
N MET A 151 3.35 6.18 -13.59
CA MET A 151 3.87 6.95 -14.73
C MET A 151 5.32 6.61 -15.07
N VAL A 152 6.16 6.38 -14.06
CA VAL A 152 7.54 5.93 -14.27
C VAL A 152 7.59 4.48 -14.76
N ARG A 153 6.80 3.58 -14.15
CA ARG A 153 6.74 2.16 -14.50
C ARG A 153 6.39 1.94 -15.97
N GLU A 154 5.48 2.73 -16.52
CA GLU A 154 5.07 2.65 -17.93
C GLU A 154 6.23 2.88 -18.92
N LYS A 155 7.23 3.69 -18.53
CA LYS A 155 8.42 3.95 -19.34
C LYS A 155 9.62 3.08 -18.95
N ARG A 156 9.65 2.59 -17.71
CA ARG A 156 10.71 1.75 -17.13
C ARG A 156 10.10 0.54 -16.40
N PRO A 157 9.71 -0.52 -17.12
CA PRO A 157 8.98 -1.65 -16.52
C PRO A 157 9.76 -2.40 -15.42
N ASN A 158 11.10 -2.42 -15.48
CA ASN A 158 11.94 -3.22 -14.59
C ASN A 158 12.63 -2.41 -13.46
N ILE A 159 12.40 -1.09 -13.38
CA ILE A 159 13.06 -0.25 -12.38
C ILE A 159 12.52 -0.53 -10.98
N SER A 160 13.32 -0.41 -9.92
CA SER A 160 12.82 -0.65 -8.57
C SER A 160 12.13 0.61 -8.03
N ILE A 161 10.87 0.53 -7.62
CA ILE A 161 10.09 1.67 -7.12
C ILE A 161 9.47 1.36 -5.76
N GLY A 162 9.81 2.15 -4.74
CA GLY A 162 9.10 2.20 -3.47
C GLY A 162 8.24 3.45 -3.37
N PHE A 163 7.07 3.34 -2.73
CA PHE A 163 6.24 4.48 -2.33
C PHE A 163 6.02 4.46 -0.82
N PHE A 164 6.07 5.62 -0.16
CA PHE A 164 5.74 5.73 1.26
C PHE A 164 4.76 6.87 1.53
N LEU A 165 3.62 6.56 2.17
CA LEU A 165 2.61 7.56 2.57
C LEU A 165 2.83 8.03 4.01
N HIS A 166 3.02 9.35 4.21
CA HIS A 166 3.29 9.92 5.53
C HIS A 166 2.03 10.38 6.29
N ILE A 167 0.92 10.48 5.57
CA ILE A 167 -0.40 10.75 6.14
C ILE A 167 -1.17 9.44 6.38
N PRO A 168 -2.28 9.44 7.14
CA PRO A 168 -3.13 8.27 7.25
C PRO A 168 -3.64 7.81 5.88
N PHE A 169 -3.86 6.52 5.69
CA PHE A 169 -4.72 6.03 4.61
C PHE A 169 -6.14 5.81 5.17
N PRO A 170 -7.18 6.41 4.58
CA PRO A 170 -8.53 6.34 5.14
C PRO A 170 -9.17 4.98 4.89
N SER A 171 -10.16 4.63 5.72
CA SER A 171 -10.96 3.42 5.53
C SER A 171 -11.66 3.42 4.17
N TYR A 172 -12.03 2.24 3.68
CA TYR A 172 -12.69 2.08 2.39
C TYR A 172 -13.92 2.99 2.23
N GLU A 173 -14.74 3.17 3.28
CA GLU A 173 -15.96 3.99 3.19
C GLU A 173 -15.68 5.49 2.99
N ILE A 174 -14.55 5.98 3.50
CA ILE A 174 -14.10 7.34 3.23
C ILE A 174 -13.40 7.40 1.89
N PHE A 175 -12.47 6.48 1.61
CA PHE A 175 -11.69 6.49 0.36
C PHE A 175 -12.57 6.37 -0.90
N ARG A 176 -13.65 5.58 -0.85
CA ARG A 176 -14.56 5.37 -2.00
C ARG A 176 -15.28 6.64 -2.47
N THR A 177 -15.32 7.70 -1.66
CA THR A 177 -15.96 8.96 -2.03
C THR A 177 -15.13 9.75 -3.04
N LEU A 178 -13.80 9.50 -3.11
CA LEU A 178 -12.93 10.12 -4.10
C LEU A 178 -13.34 9.70 -5.52
N PRO A 179 -13.65 10.64 -6.43
CA PRO A 179 -14.02 10.31 -7.81
C PRO A 179 -12.94 9.51 -8.53
N TRP A 180 -11.68 9.92 -8.39
CA TRP A 180 -10.49 9.35 -9.05
C TRP A 180 -9.79 8.25 -8.23
N ARG A 181 -10.54 7.58 -7.35
CA ARG A 181 -10.02 6.55 -6.43
C ARG A 181 -9.31 5.41 -7.14
N LYS A 182 -9.76 5.01 -8.34
CA LYS A 182 -9.14 3.89 -9.07
C LYS A 182 -7.79 4.31 -9.62
N GLU A 183 -7.72 5.51 -10.20
CA GLU A 183 -6.51 6.11 -10.75
C GLU A 183 -5.46 6.32 -9.67
N VAL A 184 -5.85 6.80 -8.48
CA VAL A 184 -4.93 6.92 -7.34
C VAL A 184 -4.41 5.56 -6.88
N LEU A 185 -5.27 4.53 -6.76
CA LEU A 185 -4.81 3.19 -6.38
C LEU A 185 -3.88 2.61 -7.45
N MET A 186 -4.22 2.71 -8.73
CA MET A 186 -3.37 2.24 -9.84
C MET A 186 -2.03 2.99 -9.87
N GLY A 187 -2.05 4.29 -9.60
CA GLY A 187 -0.85 5.12 -9.42
C GLY A 187 0.13 4.52 -8.40
N LEU A 188 -0.39 4.16 -7.23
CA LEU A 188 0.38 3.55 -6.14
C LEU A 188 0.88 2.15 -6.49
N LEU A 189 0.09 1.34 -7.21
CA LEU A 189 0.45 -0.02 -7.66
C LEU A 189 1.50 -0.06 -8.79
N GLY A 190 1.94 1.11 -9.29
CA GLY A 190 3.19 1.19 -10.07
C GLY A 190 4.44 0.84 -9.27
N SER A 191 4.36 0.88 -7.93
CA SER A 191 5.43 0.53 -7.00
C SER A 191 5.63 -0.98 -6.88
N ASP A 192 6.81 -1.41 -6.42
CA ASP A 192 7.10 -2.76 -5.97
C ASP A 192 6.85 -2.92 -4.46
N LEU A 193 7.03 -1.82 -3.70
CA LEU A 193 6.70 -1.74 -2.26
C LEU A 193 5.89 -0.47 -1.97
N VAL A 194 4.75 -0.61 -1.28
CA VAL A 194 3.96 0.50 -0.73
C VAL A 194 4.02 0.45 0.80
N GLY A 195 4.58 1.49 1.42
CA GLY A 195 4.76 1.60 2.86
C GLY A 195 3.81 2.59 3.52
N PHE A 196 3.35 2.24 4.71
CA PHE A 196 2.54 3.10 5.58
C PHE A 196 3.15 3.22 6.97
N HIS A 197 2.67 4.17 7.79
CA HIS A 197 3.12 4.30 9.17
C HIS A 197 2.60 3.21 10.12
N THR A 198 1.38 2.70 9.90
CA THR A 198 0.71 1.79 10.84
C THR A 198 0.02 0.67 10.08
N TYR A 199 -0.20 -0.45 10.78
CA TYR A 199 -0.92 -1.60 10.24
C TYR A 199 -2.38 -1.27 9.86
N ASP A 200 -3.02 -0.31 10.54
CA ASP A 200 -4.38 0.09 10.18
C ASP A 200 -4.45 0.77 8.80
N TYR A 201 -3.49 1.64 8.50
CA TYR A 201 -3.42 2.32 7.20
C TYR A 201 -3.14 1.32 6.07
N GLU A 202 -2.21 0.39 6.32
CA GLU A 202 -1.93 -0.76 5.44
C GLU A 202 -3.21 -1.58 5.16
N ARG A 203 -3.92 -1.99 6.21
CA ARG A 203 -5.16 -2.76 6.11
C ARG A 203 -6.24 -2.00 5.33
N HIS A 204 -6.38 -0.69 5.55
CA HIS A 204 -7.34 0.14 4.83
C HIS A 204 -7.00 0.27 3.33
N PHE A 205 -5.72 0.38 2.99
CA PHE A 205 -5.26 0.35 1.61
C PHE A 205 -5.57 -0.98 0.93
N LEU A 206 -5.19 -2.11 1.55
CA LEU A 206 -5.47 -3.45 1.02
C LEU A 206 -6.97 -3.70 0.84
N SER A 207 -7.80 -3.26 1.79
CA SER A 207 -9.26 -3.32 1.67
C SER A 207 -9.77 -2.50 0.49
N SER A 208 -9.22 -1.30 0.28
CA SER A 208 -9.60 -0.44 -0.85
C SER A 208 -9.21 -1.05 -2.19
N VAL A 209 -8.01 -1.63 -2.29
CA VAL A 209 -7.56 -2.36 -3.50
C VAL A 209 -8.49 -3.53 -3.82
N ARG A 210 -8.77 -4.40 -2.85
CA ARG A 210 -9.64 -5.57 -3.04
C ARG A 210 -11.05 -5.17 -3.50
N ARG A 211 -11.63 -4.15 -2.88
CA ARG A 211 -13.03 -3.73 -3.12
C ARG A 211 -13.19 -2.89 -4.37
N LEU A 212 -12.23 -2.02 -4.71
CA LEU A 212 -12.35 -1.08 -5.83
C LEU A 212 -11.73 -1.58 -7.12
N LEU A 213 -10.62 -2.34 -7.03
CA LEU A 213 -9.92 -2.89 -8.19
C LEU A 213 -10.22 -4.37 -8.41
N GLY A 214 -10.74 -5.08 -7.41
CA GLY A 214 -11.04 -6.52 -7.52
C GLY A 214 -9.79 -7.40 -7.55
N LEU A 215 -8.63 -6.87 -7.18
CA LEU A 215 -7.35 -7.58 -7.18
C LEU A 215 -7.24 -8.55 -6.01
N GLU A 216 -6.53 -9.64 -6.22
CA GLU A 216 -6.21 -10.60 -5.17
C GLU A 216 -5.12 -10.07 -4.27
N VAL A 217 -5.33 -10.28 -2.96
CA VAL A 217 -4.38 -9.90 -1.92
C VAL A 217 -4.17 -11.09 -1.01
N SER A 218 -2.92 -11.48 -0.79
CA SER A 218 -2.52 -12.58 0.10
C SER A 218 -1.31 -12.17 0.92
N PHE A 219 -1.36 -12.29 2.25
CA PHE A 219 -0.23 -11.96 3.15
C PHE A 219 0.46 -10.60 2.85
N ASN A 220 -0.35 -9.59 2.56
CA ASN A 220 0.04 -8.22 2.17
C ASN A 220 0.70 -8.07 0.79
N ASP A 221 0.64 -9.12 -0.03
CA ASP A 221 1.06 -9.09 -1.42
C ASP A 221 -0.17 -8.89 -2.31
N ILE A 222 -0.09 -7.94 -3.23
CA ILE A 222 -1.11 -7.68 -4.24
C ILE A 222 -0.62 -8.28 -5.55
N TYR A 223 -1.42 -9.16 -6.14
CA TYR A 223 -1.08 -9.84 -7.39
C TYR A 223 -1.66 -9.09 -8.59
N LEU A 224 -0.79 -8.59 -9.46
CA LEU A 224 -1.14 -8.14 -10.81
C LEU A 224 -0.82 -9.23 -11.83
N GLU A 225 -1.22 -9.04 -13.08
CA GLU A 225 -0.97 -9.99 -14.17
C GLU A 225 0.52 -10.27 -14.38
N ASP A 226 1.36 -9.25 -14.18
CA ASP A 226 2.78 -9.28 -14.47
C ASP A 226 3.69 -9.13 -13.24
N ARG A 227 3.19 -8.67 -12.09
CA ARG A 227 4.01 -8.32 -10.92
C ARG A 227 3.30 -8.58 -9.59
N VAL A 228 4.10 -8.69 -8.54
CA VAL A 228 3.61 -8.74 -7.15
C VAL A 228 4.07 -7.49 -6.39
N ILE A 229 3.11 -6.74 -5.84
CA ILE A 229 3.39 -5.54 -5.04
C ILE A 229 3.32 -5.90 -3.58
N LYS A 230 4.38 -5.61 -2.84
CA LYS A 230 4.40 -5.75 -1.38
C LYS A 230 3.76 -4.52 -0.74
N VAL A 231 2.98 -4.74 0.31
CA VAL A 231 2.49 -3.68 1.20
C VAL A 231 2.94 -3.99 2.62
N ASP A 232 3.41 -2.97 3.34
CA ASP A 232 3.89 -3.15 4.72
C ASP A 232 3.82 -1.84 5.52
N SER A 233 4.05 -1.93 6.83
CA SER A 233 4.05 -0.80 7.76
C SER A 233 5.42 -0.54 8.38
N PHE A 234 5.89 0.70 8.26
CA PHE A 234 7.15 1.19 8.80
C PHE A 234 6.88 2.49 9.58
N PRO A 235 6.77 2.42 10.92
CA PRO A 235 6.51 3.61 11.72
C PRO A 235 7.70 4.55 11.69
N MET A 236 7.55 5.78 11.22
CA MET A 236 8.71 6.67 11.08
C MET A 236 9.18 7.19 12.45
N GLY A 237 10.46 7.01 12.73
CA GLY A 237 11.13 7.54 13.92
C GLY A 237 11.62 8.97 13.73
N ILE A 238 12.40 9.45 14.70
CA ILE A 238 13.13 10.72 14.62
C ILE A 238 14.64 10.47 14.65
N ASP A 239 15.45 11.51 14.38
CA ASP A 239 16.86 11.51 14.73
C ASP A 239 17.01 11.67 16.25
N TYR A 240 16.87 10.55 16.97
CA TYR A 240 16.86 10.53 18.44
C TYR A 240 18.11 11.18 19.05
N LYS A 241 19.29 10.95 18.46
CA LYS A 241 20.56 11.50 18.96
C LYS A 241 20.62 13.01 18.78
N LYS A 242 20.17 13.56 17.66
CA LYS A 242 20.10 15.01 17.45
C LYS A 242 19.34 15.72 18.57
N PHE A 243 18.17 15.21 18.95
CA PHE A 243 17.36 15.81 20.03
C PHE A 243 17.95 15.52 21.42
N SER A 244 18.35 14.27 21.70
CA SER A 244 18.90 13.89 23.00
C SER A 244 20.21 14.60 23.32
N ASP A 245 21.12 14.72 22.35
CA ASP A 245 22.42 15.36 22.54
C ASP A 245 22.30 16.89 22.61
N ALA A 246 21.35 17.48 21.86
CA ALA A 246 21.02 18.90 21.99
C ALA A 246 20.48 19.21 23.40
N ALA A 247 19.60 18.38 23.94
CA ALA A 247 19.11 18.52 25.31
C ALA A 247 20.24 18.37 26.36
N LYS A 248 21.11 17.36 26.23
CA LYS A 248 22.27 17.20 27.13
C LYS A 248 23.25 18.38 27.07
N LYS A 249 23.38 19.02 25.91
CA LYS A 249 24.19 20.22 25.75
C LYS A 249 23.50 21.41 26.42
N HIS A 250 22.19 21.56 26.20
CA HIS A 250 21.35 22.56 26.83
C HIS A 250 21.45 22.52 28.36
N ASP A 251 21.37 21.34 28.98
CA ASP A 251 21.49 21.14 30.43
C ASP A 251 22.83 21.64 31.02
N LYS A 252 23.89 21.70 30.19
CA LYS A 252 25.23 22.15 30.58
C LYS A 252 25.45 23.65 30.38
N ASN A 253 24.57 24.34 29.66
CA ASN A 253 24.73 25.75 29.33
C ASN A 253 24.68 26.62 30.60
N LYS A 254 25.65 27.52 30.73
CA LYS A 254 25.66 28.53 31.79
C LYS A 254 24.58 29.59 31.52
N THR A 255 24.17 30.34 32.55
CA THR A 255 23.11 31.38 32.43
C THR A 255 23.36 32.39 31.31
N GLY A 256 24.62 32.72 31.00
CA GLY A 256 24.99 33.63 29.90
C GLY A 256 24.94 33.02 28.49
N GLU A 257 24.85 31.70 28.38
CA GLU A 257 24.79 30.94 27.12
C GLU A 257 23.35 30.51 26.78
N ARG A 258 22.41 30.69 27.73
CA ARG A 258 20.99 30.39 27.55
C ARG A 258 20.34 31.40 26.60
N SER A 259 19.43 30.91 25.76
CA SER A 259 18.65 31.77 24.87
C SER A 259 17.82 32.80 25.67
N GLU A 260 17.35 33.85 25.00
CA GLU A 260 16.39 34.77 25.65
C GLU A 260 15.11 34.04 26.09
N LEU A 261 14.63 33.07 25.30
CA LEU A 261 13.45 32.29 25.62
C LEU A 261 13.66 31.49 26.91
N GLN A 262 14.76 30.73 26.99
CA GLN A 262 15.07 29.92 28.17
C GLN A 262 15.16 30.79 29.43
N ARG A 263 15.86 31.93 29.37
CA ARG A 263 15.96 32.84 30.52
C ARG A 263 14.59 33.32 31.01
N ARG A 264 13.66 33.62 30.10
CA ARG A 264 12.29 34.00 30.46
C ARG A 264 11.50 32.83 31.05
N LEU A 265 11.67 31.62 30.52
CA LEU A 265 11.04 30.41 31.06
C LEU A 265 11.55 30.13 32.49
N ASP A 266 12.86 30.22 32.70
CA ASP A 266 13.50 30.05 34.00
C ASP A 266 12.97 31.06 35.01
N MET A 267 12.95 32.36 34.65
CA MET A 267 12.40 33.41 35.53
C MET A 267 10.96 33.11 35.97
N HIS A 268 10.12 32.61 35.07
CA HIS A 268 8.76 32.24 35.41
C HIS A 268 8.71 31.02 36.34
N LYS A 269 9.50 29.97 36.10
CA LYS A 269 9.59 28.81 37.00
C LYS A 269 10.20 29.19 38.36
N GLU A 270 11.14 30.13 38.42
CA GLU A 270 11.71 30.61 39.67
C GLU A 270 10.69 31.42 40.49
N SER A 271 9.84 32.20 39.83
CA SER A 271 8.78 32.97 40.50
C SER A 271 7.66 32.11 41.07
N ASP A 272 7.39 30.94 40.47
CA ASP A 272 6.43 29.96 40.96
C ASP A 272 6.92 28.53 40.65
N PRO A 273 7.68 27.91 41.58
CA PRO A 273 8.26 26.58 41.38
C PRO A 273 7.23 25.45 41.23
N GLU A 274 6.01 25.66 41.72
CA GLU A 274 4.93 24.67 41.64
C GLU A 274 4.17 24.77 40.30
N ALA A 275 4.40 25.83 39.52
CA ALA A 275 3.74 26.03 38.25
C ALA A 275 4.15 24.97 37.21
N LYS A 276 3.16 24.37 36.54
CA LYS A 276 3.37 23.40 35.45
C LYS A 276 3.21 24.03 34.08
N PHE A 277 4.11 23.70 33.16
CA PHE A 277 4.01 24.09 31.76
C PHE A 277 3.50 22.94 30.90
N PHE A 278 2.40 23.18 30.19
CA PHE A 278 1.85 22.28 29.18
C PHE A 278 2.31 22.73 27.81
N LEU A 279 2.83 21.82 27.01
CA LEU A 279 3.40 22.13 25.70
C LEU A 279 2.54 21.56 24.59
N SER A 280 2.22 22.44 23.65
CA SER A 280 1.45 22.17 22.45
C SER A 280 2.21 22.74 21.26
N ILE A 281 2.93 21.90 20.51
CA ILE A 281 3.66 22.30 19.30
C ILE A 281 3.02 21.63 18.10
N ASP A 282 2.45 22.42 17.21
CA ASP A 282 1.73 21.92 16.05
C ASP A 282 1.86 22.88 14.86
N ARG A 283 1.74 22.36 13.64
CA ARG A 283 1.39 23.22 12.50
C ARG A 283 -0.05 23.69 12.69
N LEU A 284 -0.34 24.92 12.29
CA LEU A 284 -1.72 25.41 12.23
C LEU A 284 -2.48 24.58 11.19
N ASP A 285 -3.20 23.56 11.64
CA ASP A 285 -3.90 22.58 10.80
C ASP A 285 -5.05 21.97 11.60
N TYR A 286 -6.22 21.83 10.97
CA TYR A 286 -7.44 21.35 11.65
C TYR A 286 -7.30 19.92 12.16
N SER A 287 -6.44 19.11 11.54
CA SER A 287 -6.12 17.75 12.00
C SER A 287 -5.48 17.73 13.40
N LYS A 288 -4.85 18.84 13.85
CA LYS A 288 -4.16 18.94 15.15
C LYS A 288 -5.09 19.24 16.32
N GLY A 289 -6.34 19.62 16.06
CA GLY A 289 -7.34 19.82 17.10
C GLY A 289 -7.02 20.95 18.09
N ILE A 290 -6.24 21.97 17.68
CA ILE A 290 -5.79 23.06 18.57
C ILE A 290 -6.99 23.78 19.20
N ALA A 291 -8.03 24.11 18.43
CA ALA A 291 -9.25 24.74 18.95
C ALA A 291 -9.94 23.88 20.02
N LYS A 292 -10.09 22.56 19.79
CA LYS A 292 -10.64 21.63 20.79
C LYS A 292 -9.76 21.55 22.04
N ARG A 293 -8.43 21.58 21.89
CA ARG A 293 -7.48 21.59 23.01
C ARG A 293 -7.64 22.85 23.86
N LEU A 294 -7.81 24.02 23.25
CA LEU A 294 -8.07 25.28 23.96
C LEU A 294 -9.37 25.21 24.77
N ASN A 295 -10.46 24.74 24.15
CA ASN A 295 -11.73 24.54 24.85
C ASN A 295 -11.61 23.51 26.00
N ALA A 296 -10.80 22.46 25.82
CA ALA A 296 -10.56 21.47 26.88
C ALA A 296 -9.71 22.03 28.02
N PHE A 297 -8.80 22.95 27.74
CA PHE A 297 -8.03 23.65 28.76
C PHE A 297 -8.92 24.55 29.61
N GLU A 298 -9.83 25.30 28.99
CA GLU A 298 -10.85 26.06 29.69
C GLU A 298 -11.74 25.16 30.56
N TYR A 299 -12.24 24.05 30.01
CA TYR A 299 -13.04 23.09 30.75
C TYR A 299 -12.29 22.53 31.96
N PHE A 300 -11.02 22.15 31.79
CA PHE A 300 -10.13 21.71 32.86
C PHE A 300 -9.99 22.77 33.96
N LEU A 301 -9.76 24.04 33.63
CA LEU A 301 -9.63 25.12 34.61
C LEU A 301 -10.92 25.37 35.39
N ASN A 302 -12.08 25.14 34.78
CA ASN A 302 -13.37 25.25 35.46
C ASN A 302 -13.69 24.03 36.34
N LYS A 303 -13.36 22.82 35.87
CA LYS A 303 -13.56 21.57 36.63
C LYS A 303 -12.60 21.47 37.82
N TYR A 304 -11.35 21.86 37.64
CA TYR A 304 -10.30 21.81 38.64
C TYR A 304 -9.74 23.22 38.96
N PRO A 305 -10.55 24.09 39.60
CA PRO A 305 -10.20 25.49 39.82
C PRO A 305 -8.96 25.68 40.70
N GLN A 306 -8.55 24.67 41.46
CA GLN A 306 -7.33 24.70 42.27
C GLN A 306 -6.02 24.81 41.45
N TYR A 307 -6.08 24.60 40.14
CA TYR A 307 -4.95 24.77 39.21
C TYR A 307 -4.95 26.10 38.47
N LYS A 308 -5.96 26.95 38.66
CA LYS A 308 -5.87 28.35 38.21
C LYS A 308 -4.63 28.98 38.86
N GLU A 309 -3.89 29.76 38.07
CA GLU A 309 -2.59 30.35 38.44
C GLU A 309 -1.42 29.37 38.63
N LYS A 310 -1.65 28.04 38.64
CA LYS A 310 -0.60 27.00 38.81
C LYS A 310 -0.22 26.26 37.54
N VAL A 311 -0.91 26.52 36.43
CA VAL A 311 -0.61 25.87 35.15
C VAL A 311 -0.53 26.90 34.05
N ARG A 312 0.21 26.60 33.00
CA ARG A 312 0.28 27.43 31.80
C ARG A 312 0.36 26.60 30.54
N LEU A 313 -0.49 26.90 29.58
CA LEU A 313 -0.48 26.26 28.27
C LEU A 313 0.37 27.08 27.29
N ILE A 314 1.43 26.47 26.76
CA ILE A 314 2.29 27.03 25.72
C ILE A 314 1.88 26.43 24.39
N VAL A 315 1.27 27.25 23.53
CA VAL A 315 0.84 26.88 22.18
C VAL A 315 1.75 27.51 21.14
N LEU A 316 2.60 26.70 20.50
CA LEU A 316 3.36 27.09 19.31
C LEU A 316 2.64 26.56 18.07
N ALA A 317 1.96 27.46 17.35
CA ALA A 317 1.31 27.17 16.08
C ALA A 317 2.19 27.65 14.92
N VAL A 318 2.76 26.72 14.15
CA VAL A 318 3.61 27.05 12.99
C VAL A 318 2.71 27.36 11.77
N PRO A 319 2.87 28.53 11.11
CA PRO A 319 2.11 28.86 9.91
C PRO A 319 2.19 27.78 8.83
N SER A 320 1.05 27.42 8.24
CA SER A 320 0.98 26.40 7.18
C SER A 320 -0.18 26.71 6.24
N ARG A 321 0.06 26.62 4.92
CA ARG A 321 -0.99 26.65 3.86
C ARG A 321 -1.95 27.84 4.00
N SER A 322 -1.43 29.02 4.29
CA SER A 322 -2.21 30.23 4.58
C SER A 322 -3.15 30.68 3.46
N ASN A 323 -2.96 30.19 2.23
CA ASN A 323 -3.80 30.51 1.08
C ASN A 323 -5.07 29.65 1.00
N VAL A 324 -5.17 28.58 1.81
CA VAL A 324 -6.35 27.70 1.84
C VAL A 324 -7.41 28.28 2.79
N PRO A 325 -8.67 28.48 2.36
CA PRO A 325 -9.70 29.16 3.16
C PRO A 325 -9.94 28.57 4.55
N GLN A 326 -9.97 27.23 4.66
CA GLN A 326 -10.21 26.51 5.91
C GLN A 326 -9.11 26.81 6.95
N TYR A 327 -7.87 27.05 6.52
CA TYR A 327 -6.76 27.40 7.43
C TYR A 327 -6.86 28.83 7.94
N GLN A 328 -7.37 29.76 7.13
CA GLN A 328 -7.62 31.14 7.55
C GLN A 328 -8.74 31.21 8.60
N LEU A 329 -9.81 30.43 8.40
CA LEU A 329 -10.90 30.30 9.36
C LEU A 329 -10.41 29.70 10.69
N LEU A 330 -9.63 28.62 10.62
CA LEU A 330 -9.04 28.00 11.81
C LEU A 330 -8.13 28.97 12.58
N LYS A 331 -7.32 29.77 11.87
CA LYS A 331 -6.48 30.78 12.50
C LYS A 331 -7.32 31.78 13.30
N LYS A 332 -8.38 32.30 12.67
CA LYS A 332 -9.29 33.26 13.30
C LYS A 332 -9.94 32.66 14.54
N GLU A 333 -10.45 31.43 14.45
CA GLU A 333 -11.03 30.71 15.59
C GLU A 333 -10.03 30.56 16.75
N ILE A 334 -8.79 30.15 16.46
CA ILE A 334 -7.76 29.99 17.49
C ILE A 334 -7.40 31.33 18.14
N ASP A 335 -7.20 32.38 17.36
CA ASP A 335 -6.90 33.72 17.88
C ASP A 335 -8.04 34.24 18.78
N GLU A 336 -9.30 34.03 18.38
CA GLU A 336 -10.48 34.38 19.17
C GLU A 336 -10.57 33.57 20.47
N LEU A 337 -10.36 32.25 20.42
CA LEU A 337 -10.37 31.38 21.59
C LEU A 337 -9.27 31.74 22.59
N VAL A 338 -8.04 31.95 22.11
CA VAL A 338 -6.92 32.39 22.97
C VAL A 338 -7.24 33.71 23.63
N GLY A 339 -7.74 34.70 22.87
CA GLY A 339 -8.12 36.01 23.39
C GLY A 339 -9.23 35.92 24.45
N ARG A 340 -10.29 35.13 24.16
CA ARG A 340 -11.42 34.93 25.07
C ARG A 340 -11.00 34.25 26.38
N ILE A 341 -10.30 33.11 26.29
CA ILE A 341 -9.89 32.34 27.48
C ILE A 341 -8.89 33.14 28.33
N ASN A 342 -7.90 33.79 27.71
CA ASN A 342 -7.01 34.66 28.47
C ASN A 342 -7.76 35.85 29.08
N GLY A 343 -8.72 36.45 28.37
CA GLY A 343 -9.55 37.54 28.91
C GLY A 343 -10.39 37.12 30.12
N GLU A 344 -10.83 35.87 30.16
CA GLU A 344 -11.63 35.32 31.27
C GLU A 344 -10.80 34.96 32.51
N PHE A 345 -9.65 34.30 32.32
CA PHE A 345 -8.90 33.71 33.44
C PHE A 345 -7.64 34.48 33.86
N SER A 346 -7.13 35.41 33.05
CA SER A 346 -5.87 36.09 33.40
C SER A 346 -6.00 36.92 34.67
N THR A 347 -4.95 36.92 35.47
CA THR A 347 -4.77 37.83 36.61
C THR A 347 -3.62 38.80 36.32
N VAL A 348 -3.32 39.71 37.25
CA VAL A 348 -2.21 40.67 37.10
C VAL A 348 -0.87 39.97 36.89
N SER A 349 -0.70 38.78 37.48
CA SER A 349 0.55 38.00 37.47
C SER A 349 0.48 36.72 36.63
N TRP A 350 -0.69 36.34 36.11
CA TRP A 350 -0.87 35.07 35.40
C TRP A 350 -1.63 35.23 34.09
N THR A 351 -0.98 34.84 32.99
CA THR A 351 -1.64 34.57 31.71
C THR A 351 -1.71 33.06 31.49
N PRO A 352 -2.91 32.46 31.37
CA PRO A 352 -3.09 31.01 31.24
C PRO A 352 -2.50 30.43 29.96
N ILE A 353 -2.62 31.12 28.83
CA ILE A 353 -2.18 30.64 27.51
C ILE A 353 -1.13 31.57 26.93
N TRP A 354 0.07 31.03 26.66
CA TRP A 354 1.09 31.66 25.82
C TRP A 354 0.99 31.12 24.41
N TYR A 355 0.50 31.95 23.49
CA TYR A 355 0.30 31.59 22.10
C TYR A 355 1.33 32.26 21.18
N PHE A 356 1.98 31.46 20.35
CA PHE A 356 2.96 31.89 19.37
C PHE A 356 2.56 31.41 17.98
N TYR A 357 2.28 32.35 17.06
CA TYR A 357 2.04 32.06 15.64
C TYR A 357 3.28 32.38 14.80
N ARG A 358 4.27 31.47 14.83
CA ARG A 358 5.56 31.64 14.12
C ARG A 358 6.34 30.33 14.08
N SER A 359 7.30 30.23 13.17
CA SER A 359 8.35 29.21 13.26
C SER A 359 9.36 29.58 14.35
N MET A 360 9.92 28.58 15.04
CA MET A 360 11.00 28.77 16.00
C MET A 360 12.26 28.02 15.55
N PRO A 361 13.45 28.59 15.80
CA PRO A 361 14.71 27.89 15.53
C PRO A 361 14.84 26.67 16.44
N PHE A 362 15.65 25.69 16.02
CA PHE A 362 15.82 24.42 16.71
C PHE A 362 16.20 24.57 18.19
N GLU A 363 17.12 25.46 18.53
CA GLU A 363 17.53 25.70 19.92
C GLU A 363 16.36 26.16 20.81
N ASN A 364 15.47 27.01 20.29
CA ASN A 364 14.28 27.44 21.02
C ASN A 364 13.23 26.32 21.18
N LEU A 365 13.20 25.36 20.24
CA LEU A 365 12.36 24.16 20.41
C LEU A 365 12.90 23.27 21.52
N ILE A 366 14.23 23.13 21.63
CA ILE A 366 14.87 22.41 22.74
C ILE A 366 14.54 23.10 24.07
N ASP A 367 14.62 24.43 24.15
CA ASP A 367 14.22 25.18 25.36
C ASP A 367 12.78 24.86 25.79
N LEU A 368 11.84 24.82 24.84
CA LEU A 368 10.45 24.49 25.13
C LEU A 368 10.28 23.04 25.59
N TYR A 369 10.91 22.08 24.89
CA TYR A 369 10.77 20.66 25.23
C TYR A 369 11.37 20.32 26.60
N THR A 370 12.55 20.86 26.93
CA THR A 370 13.21 20.60 28.23
C THR A 370 12.50 21.31 29.37
N SER A 371 12.00 22.52 29.14
CA SER A 371 11.33 23.31 30.19
C SER A 371 9.91 22.85 30.51
N SER A 372 9.23 22.15 29.60
CA SER A 372 7.80 21.81 29.75
C SER A 372 7.57 20.49 30.50
N ASP A 373 6.72 20.54 31.53
CA ASP A 373 6.44 19.40 32.41
C ASP A 373 5.49 18.37 31.75
N ILE A 374 4.61 18.82 30.85
CA ILE A 374 3.65 17.96 30.16
C ILE A 374 3.63 18.31 28.68
N ALA A 375 3.93 17.36 27.79
CA ALA A 375 3.61 17.50 26.37
C ALA A 375 2.18 17.03 26.13
N TRP A 376 1.34 17.93 25.61
CA TRP A 376 -0.08 17.69 25.43
C TRP A 376 -0.44 17.80 23.95
N LEU A 377 -0.44 16.63 23.29
CA LEU A 377 -0.53 16.50 21.84
C LEU A 377 -1.79 15.72 21.47
N THR A 378 -2.83 16.45 21.10
CA THR A 378 -4.18 15.89 20.92
C THR A 378 -4.73 16.03 19.50
N PRO A 379 -4.02 15.57 18.44
CA PRO A 379 -4.56 15.62 17.09
C PRO A 379 -5.84 14.80 16.98
N ILE A 380 -6.77 15.26 16.15
CA ILE A 380 -7.99 14.54 15.78
C ILE A 380 -7.68 13.39 14.82
N ARG A 381 -6.65 13.57 13.99
CA ARG A 381 -6.09 12.52 13.15
C ARG A 381 -4.65 12.89 12.81
N ASP A 382 -3.70 11.97 12.93
CA ASP A 382 -2.30 12.22 12.57
C ASP A 382 -1.65 10.96 12.01
N GLY A 383 -0.87 11.10 10.93
CA GLY A 383 -0.16 9.98 10.32
C GLY A 383 0.80 9.31 11.29
N MET A 384 1.52 10.11 12.08
CA MET A 384 2.45 9.62 13.12
C MET A 384 2.50 10.54 14.32
N ASN A 385 2.76 11.84 14.15
CA ASN A 385 3.14 12.80 15.20
C ASN A 385 4.57 12.61 15.73
N LEU A 386 5.53 13.30 15.12
CA LEU A 386 6.93 13.24 15.53
C LEU A 386 7.22 14.11 16.77
N VAL A 387 6.44 15.17 17.00
CA VAL A 387 6.59 16.07 18.16
C VAL A 387 6.54 15.29 19.47
N ALA A 388 5.69 14.27 19.57
CA ALA A 388 5.63 13.37 20.72
C ALA A 388 6.97 12.65 20.96
N LYS A 389 7.59 12.15 19.88
CA LYS A 389 8.89 11.46 19.92
C LYS A 389 10.02 12.44 20.26
N GLU A 390 9.96 13.66 19.71
CA GLU A 390 10.94 14.73 19.96
C GLU A 390 10.95 15.14 21.44
N TYR A 391 9.77 15.40 22.03
CA TYR A 391 9.65 15.71 23.46
C TYR A 391 10.32 14.64 24.32
N ILE A 392 9.95 13.38 24.14
CA ILE A 392 10.51 12.26 24.93
C ILE A 392 12.03 12.15 24.75
N ALA A 393 12.56 12.35 23.54
CA ALA A 393 13.99 12.29 23.29
C ALA A 393 14.80 13.37 24.03
N THR A 394 14.18 14.50 24.36
CA THR A 394 14.83 15.60 25.10
C THR A 394 14.76 15.47 26.63
N ARG A 395 13.99 14.52 27.19
CA ARG A 395 13.84 14.33 28.64
C ARG A 395 15.05 13.60 29.25
N THR A 396 16.21 14.25 29.32
CA THR A 396 17.49 13.66 29.78
C THR A 396 17.43 13.11 31.20
N ASP A 397 16.63 13.74 32.07
CA ASP A 397 16.35 13.34 33.45
C ASP A 397 15.21 12.31 33.59
N LYS A 398 14.60 11.94 32.45
CA LYS A 398 13.44 11.06 32.30
C LYS A 398 12.17 11.56 33.00
N THR A 399 12.11 12.81 33.44
CA THR A 399 10.88 13.40 34.00
C THR A 399 9.97 13.91 32.89
N GLY A 400 8.76 14.34 33.23
CA GLY A 400 7.77 14.88 32.31
C GLY A 400 6.74 13.85 31.87
N VAL A 401 5.57 14.30 31.45
CA VAL A 401 4.44 13.46 31.05
C VAL A 401 4.07 13.72 29.60
N LEU A 402 3.85 12.66 28.82
CA LEU A 402 3.28 12.76 27.49
C LEU A 402 1.81 12.37 27.53
N ILE A 403 0.93 13.30 27.16
CA ILE A 403 -0.48 13.05 26.86
C ILE A 403 -0.62 13.05 25.33
N LEU A 404 -1.13 11.95 24.78
CA LEU A 404 -1.16 11.71 23.34
C LEU A 404 -2.54 11.24 22.89
N SER A 405 -3.05 11.80 21.79
CA SER A 405 -4.29 11.30 21.18
C SER A 405 -4.11 9.87 20.65
N GLU A 406 -5.08 9.00 20.92
CA GLU A 406 -5.18 7.66 20.31
C GLU A 406 -5.32 7.71 18.78
N MET A 407 -5.66 8.89 18.22
CA MET A 407 -5.81 9.12 16.78
C MET A 407 -4.50 9.49 16.07
N ALA A 408 -3.37 9.49 16.79
CA ALA A 408 -2.04 9.68 16.21
C ALA A 408 -1.36 8.33 15.95
N GLY A 409 -0.68 8.17 14.81
CA GLY A 409 0.05 6.92 14.52
C GLY A 409 1.10 6.54 15.57
N SER A 410 1.69 7.52 16.26
CA SER A 410 2.65 7.31 17.36
C SER A 410 2.03 6.65 18.59
N ALA A 411 0.70 6.71 18.78
CA ALA A 411 0.04 6.04 19.90
C ALA A 411 0.27 4.52 19.88
N ASN A 412 0.33 3.91 18.69
CA ASN A 412 0.63 2.49 18.50
C ASN A 412 2.04 2.09 19.00
N GLU A 413 2.96 3.05 19.07
CA GLU A 413 4.33 2.83 19.53
C GLU A 413 4.62 3.42 20.91
N MET A 414 3.74 4.26 21.46
CA MET A 414 4.01 5.05 22.67
C MET A 414 2.95 4.78 23.76
N ASN A 415 2.60 3.51 23.96
CA ASN A 415 1.56 3.06 24.90
C ASN A 415 1.82 3.46 26.36
N GLU A 416 3.05 3.82 26.72
CA GLU A 416 3.39 4.31 28.06
C GLU A 416 3.00 5.79 28.27
N ALA A 417 2.61 6.51 27.21
CA ALA A 417 1.95 7.81 27.30
C ALA A 417 0.55 7.68 27.93
N LEU A 418 -0.01 8.81 28.38
CA LEU A 418 -1.43 8.89 28.71
C LEU A 418 -2.22 9.06 27.41
N LEU A 419 -2.79 7.97 26.92
CA LEU A 419 -3.60 7.96 25.70
C LEU A 419 -5.00 8.47 25.99
N ILE A 420 -5.50 9.37 25.14
CA ILE A 420 -6.83 9.99 25.29
C ILE A 420 -7.61 9.96 23.98
N ASN A 421 -8.94 10.00 24.07
CA ASN A 421 -9.78 10.34 22.94
C ASN A 421 -9.92 11.87 22.84
N PRO A 422 -9.49 12.51 21.74
CA PRO A 422 -9.48 13.96 21.64
C PRO A 422 -10.89 14.59 21.52
N ASN A 423 -11.94 13.77 21.50
CA ASN A 423 -13.34 14.22 21.53
C ASN A 423 -13.98 14.14 22.93
N ASN A 424 -13.28 13.60 23.93
CA ASN A 424 -13.79 13.45 25.28
C ASN A 424 -13.20 14.50 26.23
N PHE A 425 -13.89 15.63 26.36
CA PHE A 425 -13.45 16.74 27.22
C PHE A 425 -13.31 16.35 28.70
N GLU A 426 -14.16 15.43 29.17
CA GLU A 426 -14.13 14.95 30.55
C GLU A 426 -12.87 14.14 30.82
N GLU A 427 -12.58 13.15 29.97
CA GLU A 427 -11.36 12.35 30.03
C GLU A 427 -10.11 13.22 29.89
N ILE A 428 -10.11 14.21 28.99
CA ILE A 428 -8.97 15.11 28.82
C ILE A 428 -8.70 15.88 30.11
N ALA A 429 -9.71 16.44 30.76
CA ALA A 429 -9.53 17.16 32.01
C ALA A 429 -9.03 16.26 33.14
N ASP A 430 -9.54 15.03 33.24
CA ASP A 430 -9.10 14.06 34.24
C ASP A 430 -7.68 13.56 33.98
N THR A 431 -7.30 13.42 32.72
CA THR A 431 -5.93 13.06 32.33
C THR A 431 -4.95 14.19 32.61
N LEU A 432 -5.35 15.45 32.39
CA LEU A 432 -4.53 16.60 32.80
C LEU A 432 -4.34 16.64 34.32
N TYR A 433 -5.40 16.35 35.09
CA TYR A 433 -5.32 16.19 36.54
C TYR A 433 -4.33 15.07 36.92
N GLU A 434 -4.44 13.90 36.31
CA GLU A 434 -3.53 12.77 36.54
C GLU A 434 -2.07 13.17 36.22
N ALA A 435 -1.84 13.77 35.06
CA ALA A 435 -0.51 14.13 34.59
C ALA A 435 0.20 15.16 35.49
N ILE A 436 -0.54 16.13 36.03
CA ILE A 436 0.01 17.11 36.99
C ILE A 436 0.44 16.43 38.30
N ASN A 437 -0.33 15.43 38.76
CA ASN A 437 -0.12 14.75 40.03
C ASN A 437 0.70 13.46 39.91
N MET A 438 1.17 13.11 38.70
CA MET A 438 1.89 11.87 38.45
C MET A 438 3.21 11.83 39.24
N PRO A 439 3.46 10.79 40.06
CA PRO A 439 4.70 10.66 40.81
C PRO A 439 5.92 10.63 39.89
N VAL A 440 7.02 11.30 40.29
CA VAL A 440 8.25 11.38 39.48
C VAL A 440 8.81 10.00 39.11
N GLU A 441 8.71 9.01 40.01
CA GLU A 441 9.20 7.66 39.73
C GLU A 441 8.37 6.95 38.64
N GLU A 442 7.06 7.24 38.57
CA GLU A 442 6.22 6.75 37.47
C GLU A 442 6.58 7.43 36.15
N GLN A 443 6.77 8.76 36.15
CA GLN A 443 7.21 9.52 34.97
C GLN A 443 8.52 8.93 34.40
N LYS A 444 9.51 8.72 35.27
CA LYS A 444 10.80 8.11 34.89
C LYS A 444 10.66 6.71 34.33
N ALA A 445 9.80 5.88 34.93
CA ALA A 445 9.56 4.52 34.46
C ALA A 445 8.95 4.51 33.05
N ARG A 446 7.92 5.32 32.80
CA ARG A 446 7.28 5.47 31.48
C ARG A 446 8.27 5.98 30.43
N ASN A 447 8.96 7.07 30.72
CA ASN A 447 9.88 7.71 29.78
C ASN A 447 11.12 6.84 29.47
N ALA A 448 11.61 6.05 30.44
CA ALA A 448 12.72 5.13 30.19
C ALA A 448 12.39 4.08 29.13
N ILE A 449 11.16 3.56 29.13
CA ILE A 449 10.70 2.57 28.15
C ILE A 449 10.55 3.23 26.78
N LEU A 450 9.90 4.39 26.72
CA LEU A 450 9.72 5.16 25.48
C LEU A 450 11.06 5.52 24.84
N GLN A 451 12.00 6.09 25.61
CA GLN A 451 13.32 6.45 25.11
C GLN A 451 14.09 5.27 24.56
N LYS A 452 14.10 4.12 25.26
CA LYS A 452 14.76 2.90 24.79
C LYS A 452 14.20 2.43 23.44
N ARG A 453 12.87 2.56 23.25
CA ARG A 453 12.22 2.22 21.98
C ARG A 453 12.61 3.20 20.86
N LEU A 454 12.53 4.51 21.12
CA LEU A 454 12.84 5.57 20.16
C LEU A 454 14.33 5.59 19.74
N GLU A 455 15.23 5.28 20.67
CA GLU A 455 16.67 5.16 20.38
C GLU A 455 16.94 3.98 19.44
N ARG A 456 16.26 2.85 19.65
CA ARG A 456 16.43 1.62 18.85
C ARG A 456 15.77 1.72 17.48
N TYR A 457 14.55 2.24 17.41
CA TYR A 457 13.77 2.41 16.18
C TYR A 457 13.71 3.90 15.82
N ASN A 458 14.87 4.42 15.43
CA ASN A 458 15.02 5.79 14.98
C ASN A 458 14.71 5.91 13.48
N VAL A 459 14.84 7.12 12.95
CA VAL A 459 14.54 7.40 11.54
C VAL A 459 15.47 6.67 10.55
N GLU A 460 16.73 6.40 10.93
CA GLU A 460 17.65 5.63 10.10
C GLU A 460 17.21 4.16 10.00
N LYS A 461 16.74 3.58 11.12
CA LYS A 461 16.21 2.22 11.15
C LYS A 461 14.97 2.09 10.26
N TRP A 462 14.05 3.05 10.34
CA TRP A 462 12.89 3.14 9.44
C TRP A 462 13.30 3.11 7.96
N ALA A 463 14.26 3.96 7.57
CA ALA A 463 14.68 4.06 6.18
C ALA A 463 15.38 2.78 5.70
N ASN A 464 16.25 2.21 6.53
CA ASN A 464 16.93 0.96 6.21
C ASN A 464 15.97 -0.22 6.07
N ASP A 465 15.00 -0.36 6.97
CA ASP A 465 14.02 -1.46 6.92
C ASP A 465 13.15 -1.36 5.66
N PHE A 466 12.71 -0.16 5.28
CA PHE A 466 11.99 0.06 4.01
C PHE A 466 12.85 -0.33 2.81
N MET A 467 14.09 0.17 2.74
CA MET A 467 14.98 -0.09 1.60
C MET A 467 15.40 -1.57 1.52
N THR A 468 15.62 -2.24 2.64
CA THR A 468 15.86 -3.69 2.68
C THR A 468 14.65 -4.47 2.18
N SER A 469 13.44 -4.09 2.60
CA SER A 469 12.20 -4.73 2.13
C SER A 469 12.02 -4.55 0.61
N LEU A 470 12.25 -3.33 0.09
CA LEU A 470 12.19 -3.04 -1.34
C LEU A 470 13.20 -3.85 -2.15
N LYS A 471 14.45 -3.94 -1.68
CA LYS A 471 15.49 -4.76 -2.33
C LYS A 471 15.15 -6.25 -2.35
N ASN A 472 14.58 -6.77 -1.26
CA ASN A 472 14.15 -8.17 -1.18
C ASN A 472 13.02 -8.46 -2.18
N GLN A 473 12.08 -7.53 -2.36
CA GLN A 473 10.99 -7.71 -3.33
C GLN A 473 11.51 -7.86 -4.76
N LYS A 474 12.54 -7.08 -5.15
CA LYS A 474 13.22 -7.21 -6.44
C LYS A 474 13.78 -8.63 -6.66
N LEU A 475 14.26 -9.30 -5.61
CA LEU A 475 14.79 -10.67 -5.69
C LEU A 475 13.68 -11.73 -5.76
N ILE A 476 12.55 -11.52 -5.08
CA ILE A 476 11.43 -12.46 -5.05
C ILE A 476 10.71 -12.51 -6.40
N ASP A 477 10.55 -11.39 -7.09
CA ASP A 477 9.90 -11.32 -8.40
C ASP A 477 10.65 -12.20 -9.44
N HIS A 478 11.98 -12.35 -9.29
CA HIS A 478 12.79 -13.28 -10.07
C HIS A 478 12.67 -14.77 -9.67
N SER A 479 12.05 -15.07 -8.51
CA SER A 479 12.05 -16.39 -7.88
C SER A 479 10.75 -17.18 -8.05
N TYR A 480 9.70 -16.60 -8.65
CA TYR A 480 8.51 -17.36 -9.05
C TYR A 480 8.92 -18.44 -10.08
N LYS A 481 8.77 -19.71 -9.67
CA LYS A 481 9.62 -20.86 -10.04
C LYS A 481 9.39 -21.53 -11.41
N SER A 482 8.41 -21.15 -12.21
CA SER A 482 8.32 -21.65 -13.59
C SER A 482 9.16 -20.75 -14.50
N ARG A 483 9.97 -21.35 -15.38
CA ARG A 483 10.76 -20.53 -16.32
C ARG A 483 9.82 -19.98 -17.38
N ARG A 484 9.88 -18.68 -17.66
CA ARG A 484 9.19 -18.12 -18.84
C ARG A 484 9.63 -18.91 -20.07
N LEU A 485 8.68 -19.33 -20.90
CA LEU A 485 8.97 -19.99 -22.16
C LEU A 485 9.56 -18.95 -23.14
N SER A 486 10.88 -18.72 -23.07
CA SER A 486 11.58 -17.79 -23.96
C SER A 486 11.73 -18.38 -25.35
N ASN A 487 12.06 -17.54 -26.34
CA ASN A 487 12.32 -18.01 -27.71
C ASN A 487 13.46 -19.04 -27.78
N ASP A 488 14.48 -18.93 -26.91
CA ASP A 488 15.58 -19.88 -26.84
C ASP A 488 15.11 -21.25 -26.32
N ILE A 489 14.35 -21.25 -25.23
CA ILE A 489 13.76 -22.47 -24.65
C ILE A 489 12.79 -23.12 -25.65
N LEU A 490 11.96 -22.30 -26.31
CA LEU A 490 11.04 -22.77 -27.34
C LEU A 490 11.79 -23.39 -28.53
N SER A 491 12.93 -22.83 -28.93
CA SER A 491 13.77 -23.39 -29.98
C SER A 491 14.31 -24.77 -29.60
N ASP A 492 14.72 -24.97 -28.34
CA ASP A 492 15.17 -26.28 -27.86
C ASP A 492 14.01 -27.29 -27.79
N ILE A 493 12.86 -26.88 -27.26
CA ILE A 493 11.64 -27.71 -27.26
C ILE A 493 11.23 -28.09 -28.70
N LYS A 494 11.35 -27.16 -29.65
CA LYS A 494 11.07 -27.43 -31.07
C LYS A 494 12.05 -28.44 -31.66
N LYS A 495 13.33 -28.41 -31.29
CA LYS A 495 14.30 -29.45 -31.73
C LYS A 495 13.90 -30.83 -31.22
N ASP A 496 13.52 -30.93 -29.96
CA ASP A 496 13.06 -32.20 -29.36
C ASP A 496 11.77 -32.68 -30.03
N TYR A 497 10.84 -31.77 -30.29
CA TYR A 497 9.59 -32.04 -31.02
C TYR A 497 9.85 -32.58 -32.44
N ILE A 498 10.76 -31.97 -33.21
CA ILE A 498 11.10 -32.40 -34.57
C ILE A 498 11.78 -33.78 -34.56
N LYS A 499 12.63 -34.04 -33.57
CA LYS A 499 13.36 -35.31 -33.43
C LYS A 499 12.46 -36.47 -33.01
N ALA A 500 11.35 -36.18 -32.33
CA ALA A 500 10.43 -37.16 -31.81
C ALA A 500 9.66 -37.92 -32.90
N LYS A 501 9.57 -39.23 -32.73
CA LYS A 501 8.90 -40.15 -33.65
C LYS A 501 7.41 -40.30 -33.36
N LYS A 502 6.97 -40.12 -32.11
CA LYS A 502 5.57 -40.18 -31.67
C LYS A 502 5.31 -39.16 -30.57
N ARG A 503 4.45 -38.19 -30.88
CA ARG A 503 4.21 -37.01 -30.06
C ARG A 503 2.81 -37.02 -29.48
N LEU A 504 2.67 -36.55 -28.25
CA LEU A 504 1.39 -36.38 -27.58
C LEU A 504 1.25 -34.94 -27.10
N MET A 505 0.11 -34.31 -27.39
CA MET A 505 -0.18 -32.95 -26.95
C MET A 505 -1.54 -32.87 -26.25
N PHE A 506 -1.55 -32.40 -25.00
CA PHE A 506 -2.76 -32.04 -24.26
C PHE A 506 -2.92 -30.53 -24.26
N LEU A 507 -4.02 -30.05 -24.84
CA LEU A 507 -4.32 -28.63 -24.93
C LEU A 507 -5.59 -28.34 -24.15
N ASP A 508 -5.48 -27.65 -23.02
CA ASP A 508 -6.66 -27.15 -22.34
C ASP A 508 -7.40 -26.12 -23.22
N TYR A 509 -8.73 -26.10 -23.16
CA TYR A 509 -9.54 -25.21 -23.98
C TYR A 509 -9.90 -23.89 -23.27
N ASP A 510 -10.54 -23.98 -22.10
CA ASP A 510 -11.21 -22.87 -21.43
C ASP A 510 -10.23 -22.05 -20.60
N GLY A 511 -9.91 -20.83 -21.00
CA GLY A 511 -8.89 -20.01 -20.34
C GLY A 511 -7.48 -20.18 -20.93
N THR A 512 -7.30 -21.21 -21.76
CA THR A 512 -6.02 -21.52 -22.44
C THR A 512 -6.04 -21.20 -23.94
N LEU A 513 -6.99 -21.78 -24.71
CA LEU A 513 -7.14 -21.54 -26.16
C LEU A 513 -8.21 -20.48 -26.48
N ALA A 514 -9.19 -20.33 -25.61
CA ALA A 514 -10.27 -19.35 -25.68
C ALA A 514 -10.42 -18.60 -24.35
N GLY A 515 -10.62 -17.28 -24.40
CA GLY A 515 -10.78 -16.46 -23.21
C GLY A 515 -12.14 -16.65 -22.52
N PHE A 516 -12.21 -16.33 -21.23
CA PHE A 516 -13.45 -16.40 -20.47
C PHE A 516 -14.49 -15.39 -20.99
N HIS A 517 -15.75 -15.83 -21.08
CA HIS A 517 -16.90 -14.97 -21.36
C HIS A 517 -17.89 -15.02 -20.21
N GLY A 518 -18.58 -13.89 -19.96
CA GLY A 518 -19.61 -13.80 -18.93
C GLY A 518 -20.83 -14.70 -19.18
N ASP A 519 -20.99 -15.17 -20.43
CA ASP A 519 -21.90 -16.23 -20.82
C ASP A 519 -21.06 -17.40 -21.36
N PRO A 520 -20.95 -18.52 -20.64
CA PRO A 520 -20.14 -19.67 -21.04
C PRO A 520 -20.50 -20.21 -22.43
N GLN A 521 -21.76 -20.12 -22.87
CA GLN A 521 -22.19 -20.63 -24.17
C GLN A 521 -21.66 -19.81 -25.36
N LYS A 522 -21.15 -18.60 -25.11
CA LYS A 522 -20.58 -17.70 -26.14
C LYS A 522 -19.07 -17.81 -26.30
N ALA A 523 -18.40 -18.66 -25.53
CA ALA A 523 -16.95 -18.89 -25.67
C ALA A 523 -16.65 -19.89 -26.81
N ASN A 524 -17.37 -19.83 -27.92
CA ASN A 524 -17.19 -20.74 -29.04
C ASN A 524 -15.87 -20.44 -29.79
N PRO A 525 -15.29 -21.43 -30.49
CA PRO A 525 -14.05 -21.23 -31.22
C PRO A 525 -14.24 -20.25 -32.38
N ASP A 526 -13.27 -19.36 -32.59
CA ASP A 526 -13.19 -18.51 -33.77
C ASP A 526 -12.56 -19.25 -34.96
N GLU A 527 -12.68 -18.70 -36.17
CA GLU A 527 -12.13 -19.34 -37.38
C GLU A 527 -10.62 -19.54 -37.32
N ALA A 528 -9.90 -18.63 -36.67
CA ALA A 528 -8.45 -18.74 -36.51
C ALA A 528 -8.08 -19.96 -35.63
N LEU A 529 -8.83 -20.19 -34.55
CA LEU A 529 -8.64 -21.34 -33.67
C LEU A 529 -9.02 -22.64 -34.36
N TYR A 530 -10.10 -22.68 -35.13
CA TYR A 530 -10.40 -23.86 -35.96
C TYR A 530 -9.28 -24.15 -36.97
N GLY A 531 -8.76 -23.13 -37.66
CA GLY A 531 -7.66 -23.30 -38.60
C GLY A 531 -6.34 -23.76 -37.97
N LEU A 532 -6.08 -23.35 -36.72
CA LEU A 532 -4.94 -23.85 -35.93
C LEU A 532 -5.13 -25.33 -35.57
N LEU A 533 -6.27 -25.69 -34.98
CA LEU A 533 -6.57 -27.06 -34.54
C LEU A 533 -6.66 -28.04 -35.71
N ASP A 534 -7.25 -27.64 -36.84
CA ASP A 534 -7.30 -28.44 -38.06
C ASP A 534 -5.88 -28.82 -38.51
N ARG A 535 -4.96 -27.85 -38.57
CA ARG A 535 -3.55 -28.09 -38.93
C ARG A 535 -2.83 -28.96 -37.90
N MET A 536 -3.04 -28.72 -36.61
CA MET A 536 -2.43 -29.54 -35.55
C MET A 536 -2.91 -30.99 -35.61
N SER A 537 -4.21 -31.23 -35.81
CA SER A 537 -4.79 -32.58 -35.88
C SER A 537 -4.34 -33.37 -37.12
N ALA A 538 -3.90 -32.68 -38.17
CA ALA A 538 -3.41 -33.27 -39.41
C ALA A 538 -1.92 -33.66 -39.35
N LEU A 539 -1.21 -33.33 -38.27
CA LEU A 539 0.22 -33.63 -38.13
C LEU A 539 0.44 -35.14 -38.01
N GLU A 540 1.21 -35.72 -38.92
CA GLU A 540 1.57 -37.13 -38.85
C GLU A 540 2.35 -37.45 -37.57
N ASN A 541 2.05 -38.60 -36.98
CA ASN A 541 2.67 -39.09 -35.74
C ASN A 541 2.49 -38.18 -34.51
N THR A 542 1.49 -37.30 -34.51
CA THR A 542 1.16 -36.42 -33.38
C THR A 542 -0.28 -36.64 -32.95
N ASP A 543 -0.47 -37.17 -31.74
CA ASP A 543 -1.79 -37.31 -31.14
C ASP A 543 -2.10 -36.02 -30.35
N VAL A 544 -3.11 -35.26 -30.80
CA VAL A 544 -3.55 -34.01 -30.14
C VAL A 544 -4.88 -34.24 -29.44
N TYR A 545 -4.94 -33.93 -28.15
CA TYR A 545 -6.13 -34.03 -27.31
C TYR A 545 -6.53 -32.65 -26.79
N LEU A 546 -7.76 -32.24 -27.10
CA LEU A 546 -8.40 -31.12 -26.42
C LEU A 546 -8.90 -31.61 -25.06
N ILE A 547 -8.48 -30.96 -23.97
CA ILE A 547 -8.93 -31.28 -22.62
C ILE A 547 -9.72 -30.10 -22.03
N SER A 548 -10.82 -30.34 -21.34
CA SER A 548 -11.65 -29.26 -20.77
C SER A 548 -12.53 -29.73 -19.61
N GLY A 549 -12.90 -28.78 -18.76
CA GLY A 549 -13.94 -28.97 -17.73
C GLY A 549 -15.38 -28.85 -18.24
N ARG A 550 -15.57 -28.46 -19.51
CA ARG A 550 -16.88 -28.21 -20.13
C ARG A 550 -17.65 -29.50 -20.39
N ASP A 551 -18.97 -29.37 -20.53
CA ASP A 551 -19.88 -30.48 -20.79
C ASP A 551 -19.69 -31.10 -22.19
N LYS A 552 -20.01 -32.39 -22.30
CA LYS A 552 -19.88 -33.13 -23.56
C LYS A 552 -20.80 -32.63 -24.68
N ASP A 553 -21.97 -32.08 -24.35
CA ASP A 553 -22.97 -31.70 -25.37
C ASP A 553 -22.51 -30.45 -26.11
N THR A 554 -21.86 -29.51 -25.40
CA THR A 554 -21.22 -28.35 -26.00
C THR A 554 -20.05 -28.74 -26.90
N PHE A 555 -19.14 -29.60 -26.42
CA PHE A 555 -18.01 -30.08 -27.24
C PHE A 555 -18.45 -30.93 -28.43
N THR A 556 -19.55 -31.68 -28.28
CA THR A 556 -20.18 -32.42 -29.38
C THR A 556 -20.59 -31.46 -30.51
N LYS A 557 -21.22 -30.33 -30.17
CA LYS A 557 -21.64 -29.32 -31.15
C LYS A 557 -20.46 -28.62 -31.82
N TRP A 558 -19.40 -28.33 -31.08
CA TRP A 558 -18.28 -27.52 -31.57
C TRP A 558 -17.24 -28.33 -32.35
N PHE A 559 -16.91 -29.54 -31.90
CA PHE A 559 -15.68 -30.21 -32.32
C PHE A 559 -15.88 -31.63 -32.84
N LEU A 560 -16.97 -32.32 -32.50
CA LEU A 560 -17.21 -33.68 -33.00
C LEU A 560 -17.23 -33.77 -34.55
N PRO A 561 -17.83 -32.81 -35.30
CA PRO A 561 -17.76 -32.80 -36.76
C PRO A 561 -16.36 -32.69 -37.34
N LYS A 562 -15.41 -32.14 -36.57
CA LYS A 562 -14.00 -31.98 -36.94
C LYS A 562 -13.15 -33.21 -36.63
N LYS A 563 -13.70 -34.20 -35.90
CA LYS A 563 -13.04 -35.46 -35.53
C LYS A 563 -11.79 -35.31 -34.66
N TYR A 564 -11.71 -34.26 -33.85
CA TYR A 564 -10.61 -34.10 -32.89
C TYR A 564 -10.71 -35.13 -31.75
N ASN A 565 -9.58 -35.47 -31.15
CA ASN A 565 -9.57 -36.24 -29.91
C ASN A 565 -9.86 -35.29 -28.73
N MET A 566 -10.78 -35.70 -27.85
CA MET A 566 -11.34 -34.81 -26.83
C MET A 566 -11.51 -35.54 -25.50
N ILE A 567 -11.18 -34.85 -24.41
CA ILE A 567 -11.43 -35.25 -23.03
C ILE A 567 -12.21 -34.11 -22.35
N VAL A 568 -13.41 -34.40 -21.87
CA VAL A 568 -14.33 -33.36 -21.36
C VAL A 568 -14.86 -33.72 -19.96
N GLU A 569 -15.53 -32.76 -19.33
CA GLU A 569 -16.01 -32.84 -17.94
C GLU A 569 -14.90 -33.27 -16.97
N HIS A 570 -13.70 -32.70 -17.10
CA HIS A 570 -12.52 -33.02 -16.28
C HIS A 570 -12.06 -34.49 -16.34
N GLY A 571 -12.37 -35.21 -17.42
CA GLY A 571 -11.92 -36.59 -17.62
C GLY A 571 -13.00 -37.66 -17.50
N VAL A 572 -14.29 -37.29 -17.40
CA VAL A 572 -15.39 -38.28 -17.40
C VAL A 572 -15.56 -38.91 -18.77
N TRP A 573 -15.46 -38.12 -19.84
CA TRP A 573 -15.78 -38.56 -21.19
C TRP A 573 -14.59 -38.39 -22.12
N ILE A 574 -14.42 -39.35 -23.02
CA ILE A 574 -13.44 -39.32 -24.09
C ILE A 574 -14.10 -39.59 -25.44
N SER A 575 -13.64 -38.90 -26.48
CA SER A 575 -14.00 -39.12 -27.88
C SER A 575 -12.71 -39.13 -28.70
N GLU A 576 -12.56 -40.13 -29.56
CA GLU A 576 -11.36 -40.30 -30.40
C GLU A 576 -11.80 -40.47 -31.85
N ASN A 577 -11.08 -39.83 -32.79
CA ASN A 577 -11.33 -39.93 -34.23
C ASN A 577 -12.79 -39.63 -34.68
N GLY A 578 -13.52 -38.82 -33.90
CA GLY A 578 -14.92 -38.47 -34.16
C GLY A 578 -15.94 -39.54 -33.76
N GLU A 579 -15.56 -40.53 -32.96
CA GLU A 579 -16.49 -41.45 -32.30
C GLU A 579 -17.31 -40.74 -31.20
N ASP A 580 -18.51 -41.24 -30.92
CA ASP A 580 -19.34 -40.71 -29.83
C ASP A 580 -18.64 -40.81 -28.47
N PHE A 581 -18.89 -39.84 -27.60
CA PHE A 581 -18.29 -39.79 -26.27
C PHE A 581 -18.60 -41.05 -25.45
N ARG A 582 -17.54 -41.73 -25.01
CA ARG A 582 -17.60 -42.87 -24.09
C ARG A 582 -17.13 -42.48 -22.69
N MET A 583 -17.74 -43.08 -21.68
CA MET A 583 -17.44 -42.80 -20.28
C MET A 583 -16.16 -43.54 -19.84
N LEU A 584 -15.21 -42.83 -19.24
CA LEU A 584 -13.95 -43.39 -18.74
C LEU A 584 -14.08 -44.01 -17.33
N GLU A 585 -15.00 -43.49 -16.53
CA GLU A 585 -15.20 -43.75 -15.09
C GLU A 585 -16.70 -43.78 -14.78
N ASN A 586 -17.17 -44.73 -13.95
CA ASN A 586 -18.59 -44.85 -13.62
C ASN A 586 -18.95 -43.95 -12.42
N VAL A 587 -19.51 -42.76 -12.68
CA VAL A 587 -19.73 -41.71 -11.67
C VAL A 587 -21.19 -41.68 -11.21
N LYS A 588 -21.44 -41.69 -9.89
CA LYS A 588 -22.79 -41.53 -9.30
C LYS A 588 -23.12 -40.04 -9.08
N LYS A 589 -24.41 -39.68 -9.23
CA LYS A 589 -24.91 -38.30 -9.02
C LYS A 589 -25.67 -38.08 -7.71
N ASP A 590 -26.08 -39.16 -7.02
CA ASP A 590 -26.98 -39.13 -5.85
C ASP A 590 -26.48 -38.25 -4.68
N TRP A 591 -25.17 -37.97 -4.63
CA TRP A 591 -24.58 -37.10 -3.63
C TRP A 591 -24.95 -35.62 -3.83
N MET A 592 -25.25 -35.20 -5.07
CA MET A 592 -25.57 -33.80 -5.39
C MET A 592 -26.85 -33.34 -4.67
N GLU A 593 -27.86 -34.20 -4.58
CA GLU A 593 -29.11 -33.92 -3.85
C GLU A 593 -28.89 -33.70 -2.35
N LYS A 594 -27.84 -34.31 -1.77
CA LYS A 594 -27.49 -34.13 -0.35
C LYS A 594 -26.72 -32.83 -0.11
N ILE A 595 -25.91 -32.39 -1.07
CA ILE A 595 -25.06 -31.21 -0.95
C ILE A 595 -25.79 -29.93 -1.38
N HIS A 596 -26.70 -30.00 -2.36
CA HIS A 596 -27.39 -28.84 -2.90
C HIS A 596 -28.06 -27.96 -1.81
N PRO A 597 -28.83 -28.51 -0.84
CA PRO A 597 -29.47 -27.68 0.20
C PRO A 597 -28.46 -26.95 1.09
N VAL A 598 -27.27 -27.53 1.29
CA VAL A 598 -26.19 -26.89 2.04
C VAL A 598 -25.67 -25.70 1.26
N LEU A 599 -25.37 -25.86 -0.03
CA LEU A 599 -24.94 -24.75 -0.88
C LEU A 599 -26.01 -23.65 -0.96
N GLU A 600 -27.28 -24.03 -1.05
CA GLU A 600 -28.41 -23.10 -1.15
C GLU A 600 -28.52 -22.24 0.11
N SER A 601 -28.37 -22.84 1.30
CA SER A 601 -28.28 -22.08 2.56
C SER A 601 -27.13 -21.07 2.60
N PHE A 602 -26.00 -21.39 1.96
CA PHE A 602 -24.88 -20.46 1.82
C PHE A 602 -25.17 -19.36 0.80
N VAL A 603 -25.89 -19.65 -0.30
CA VAL A 603 -26.35 -18.64 -1.26
C VAL A 603 -27.29 -17.63 -0.59
N ASP A 604 -28.30 -18.10 0.13
CA ASP A 604 -29.28 -17.25 0.82
C ASP A 604 -28.63 -16.27 1.81
N ARG A 605 -27.52 -16.69 2.43
CA ARG A 605 -26.79 -15.92 3.44
C ARG A 605 -25.58 -15.17 2.89
N THR A 606 -25.34 -15.25 1.58
CA THR A 606 -24.19 -14.64 0.92
C THR A 606 -24.60 -13.92 -0.38
N PRO A 607 -25.09 -12.67 -0.28
CA PRO A 607 -25.54 -11.90 -1.43
C PRO A 607 -24.46 -11.78 -2.51
N GLY A 608 -24.83 -12.08 -3.76
CA GLY A 608 -23.93 -12.10 -4.91
C GLY A 608 -23.29 -13.45 -5.20
N SER A 609 -23.54 -14.47 -4.37
CA SER A 609 -23.17 -15.86 -4.68
C SER A 609 -24.29 -16.61 -5.42
N PHE A 610 -23.94 -17.69 -6.12
CA PHE A 610 -24.91 -18.57 -6.80
C PHE A 610 -24.34 -19.98 -6.95
N ILE A 611 -25.22 -20.94 -7.23
CA ILE A 611 -24.84 -22.33 -7.53
C ILE A 611 -24.88 -22.52 -9.05
N GLU A 612 -23.83 -23.14 -9.58
CA GLU A 612 -23.79 -23.71 -10.92
C GLU A 612 -23.83 -25.24 -10.78
N GLU A 613 -24.86 -25.86 -11.34
CA GLU A 613 -25.01 -27.31 -11.38
C GLU A 613 -24.53 -27.83 -12.74
N LYS A 614 -23.55 -28.75 -12.71
CA LYS A 614 -23.07 -29.49 -13.88
C LYS A 614 -23.44 -30.95 -13.75
N ASN A 615 -23.22 -31.73 -14.81
CA ASN A 615 -23.60 -33.15 -14.83
C ASN A 615 -23.10 -33.97 -13.63
N TYR A 616 -21.87 -33.74 -13.15
CA TYR A 616 -21.28 -34.50 -12.04
C TYR A 616 -20.50 -33.61 -11.07
N SER A 617 -20.85 -32.32 -11.01
CA SER A 617 -20.27 -31.38 -10.05
C SER A 617 -21.25 -30.29 -9.65
N LEU A 618 -21.06 -29.76 -8.44
CA LEU A 618 -21.75 -28.57 -7.96
C LEU A 618 -20.71 -27.50 -7.67
N ALA A 619 -20.87 -26.30 -8.22
CA ALA A 619 -19.97 -25.19 -8.01
C ALA A 619 -20.69 -24.02 -7.33
N TRP A 620 -20.17 -23.57 -6.19
CA TRP A 620 -20.64 -22.38 -5.50
C TRP A 620 -19.73 -21.20 -5.85
N HIS A 621 -20.28 -20.24 -6.60
CA HIS A 621 -19.57 -19.05 -7.07
C HIS A 621 -19.82 -17.90 -6.12
N TYR A 622 -18.75 -17.19 -5.72
CA TYR A 622 -18.85 -16.05 -4.80
C TYR A 622 -18.09 -14.82 -5.30
N ARG A 623 -17.75 -14.76 -6.59
CA ARG A 623 -16.98 -13.68 -7.20
C ARG A 623 -17.61 -12.30 -7.08
N LYS A 624 -18.95 -12.20 -7.06
CA LYS A 624 -19.68 -10.93 -6.97
C LYS A 624 -20.02 -10.53 -5.52
N THR A 625 -19.53 -11.28 -4.54
CA THR A 625 -19.76 -10.99 -3.12
C THR A 625 -18.75 -9.96 -2.62
N ASP A 626 -19.04 -9.35 -1.46
CA ASP A 626 -18.03 -8.58 -0.73
C ASP A 626 -16.77 -9.44 -0.50
N PRO A 627 -15.55 -8.98 -0.85
CA PRO A 627 -14.37 -9.85 -0.86
C PRO A 627 -14.01 -10.48 0.49
N ASP A 628 -14.25 -9.77 1.60
CA ASP A 628 -13.95 -10.27 2.94
C ASP A 628 -15.03 -11.23 3.42
N PHE A 629 -16.29 -10.84 3.22
CA PHE A 629 -17.43 -11.66 3.59
C PHE A 629 -17.50 -12.95 2.76
N GLY A 630 -17.30 -12.85 1.45
CA GLY A 630 -17.24 -13.99 0.53
C GLY A 630 -16.14 -14.97 0.89
N GLN A 631 -14.94 -14.47 1.18
CA GLN A 631 -13.83 -15.34 1.61
C GLN A 631 -14.14 -16.03 2.95
N LYS A 632 -14.71 -15.30 3.92
CA LYS A 632 -15.14 -15.89 5.19
C LYS A 632 -16.17 -17.00 4.98
N ARG A 633 -17.19 -16.75 4.14
CA ARG A 633 -18.23 -17.72 3.77
C ARG A 633 -17.65 -18.92 3.03
N ALA A 634 -16.67 -18.71 2.15
CA ALA A 634 -15.95 -19.78 1.48
C ALA A 634 -15.19 -20.68 2.47
N THR A 635 -14.53 -20.11 3.49
CA THR A 635 -13.85 -20.88 4.54
C THR A 635 -14.84 -21.66 5.41
N GLU A 636 -15.96 -21.03 5.79
CA GLU A 636 -17.05 -21.71 6.51
C GLU A 636 -17.63 -22.86 5.68
N LEU A 637 -17.92 -22.62 4.40
CA LEU A 637 -18.47 -23.63 3.49
C LEU A 637 -17.49 -24.79 3.30
N ASN A 638 -16.19 -24.51 3.08
CA ASN A 638 -15.16 -25.55 3.02
C ASN A 638 -15.16 -26.45 4.26
N THR A 639 -15.29 -25.87 5.45
CA THR A 639 -15.28 -26.62 6.72
C THR A 639 -16.50 -27.54 6.81
N VAL A 640 -17.67 -27.03 6.43
CA VAL A 640 -18.92 -27.80 6.41
C VAL A 640 -18.84 -28.93 5.38
N LEU A 641 -18.45 -28.61 4.14
CA LEU A 641 -18.33 -29.58 3.06
C LEU A 641 -17.31 -30.68 3.39
N THR A 642 -16.14 -30.32 3.91
CA THR A 642 -15.09 -31.28 4.28
C THR A 642 -15.60 -32.31 5.28
N SER A 643 -16.44 -31.86 6.23
CA SER A 643 -17.06 -32.75 7.22
C SER A 643 -18.15 -33.64 6.61
N LEU A 644 -18.94 -33.09 5.67
CA LEU A 644 -20.02 -33.82 5.02
C LEU A 644 -19.53 -34.91 4.08
N ILE A 645 -18.47 -34.65 3.32
CA ILE A 645 -17.98 -35.56 2.28
C ILE A 645 -16.89 -36.52 2.77
N ALA A 646 -16.54 -36.50 4.06
CA ALA A 646 -15.39 -37.24 4.61
C ALA A 646 -15.44 -38.76 4.35
N ASN A 647 -16.63 -39.33 4.13
CA ASN A 647 -16.84 -40.76 3.86
C ASN A 647 -17.33 -41.04 2.42
N ASP A 648 -17.39 -40.03 1.56
CA ASP A 648 -17.78 -40.15 0.17
C ASP A 648 -16.55 -40.07 -0.74
N ASP A 649 -16.60 -40.66 -1.94
CA ASP A 649 -15.54 -40.53 -2.96
C ASP A 649 -15.59 -39.14 -3.65
N LEU A 650 -15.65 -38.07 -2.86
CA LEU A 650 -15.76 -36.68 -3.33
C LEU A 650 -14.57 -35.85 -2.89
N SER A 651 -14.32 -34.79 -3.67
CA SER A 651 -13.25 -33.83 -3.45
C SER A 651 -13.79 -32.41 -3.57
N ILE A 652 -13.25 -31.51 -2.74
CA ILE A 652 -13.53 -30.08 -2.81
C ILE A 652 -12.37 -29.42 -3.53
N LEU A 653 -12.68 -28.70 -4.59
CA LEU A 653 -11.77 -27.89 -5.35
C LEU A 653 -12.01 -26.42 -5.02
N ASN A 654 -10.97 -25.77 -4.49
CA ASN A 654 -10.97 -24.34 -4.25
C ASN A 654 -10.39 -23.63 -5.46
N GLY A 655 -11.26 -23.09 -6.31
CA GLY A 655 -10.89 -22.28 -7.47
C GLY A 655 -10.90 -20.79 -7.16
N ASN A 656 -10.60 -19.96 -8.18
CA ASN A 656 -10.63 -18.50 -8.03
C ASN A 656 -12.07 -17.97 -7.85
N LYS A 657 -12.43 -17.73 -6.59
CA LYS A 657 -13.77 -17.30 -6.13
C LYS A 657 -14.89 -18.29 -6.45
N VAL A 658 -14.55 -19.59 -6.42
CA VAL A 658 -15.49 -20.70 -6.60
C VAL A 658 -15.07 -21.88 -5.73
N ILE A 659 -16.04 -22.57 -5.14
CA ILE A 659 -15.83 -23.87 -4.48
C ILE A 659 -16.59 -24.91 -5.30
N GLU A 660 -15.89 -25.84 -5.92
CA GLU A 660 -16.47 -26.92 -6.72
C GLU A 660 -16.36 -28.27 -6.00
N ILE A 661 -17.46 -28.99 -5.87
CA ILE A 661 -17.50 -30.36 -5.36
C ILE A 661 -17.64 -31.31 -6.54
N LYS A 662 -16.80 -32.34 -6.60
CA LYS A 662 -16.85 -33.38 -7.64
C LYS A 662 -16.35 -34.72 -7.14
N SER A 663 -16.55 -35.77 -7.95
CA SER A 663 -15.98 -37.10 -7.68
C SER A 663 -14.45 -37.10 -7.67
N SER A 664 -13.85 -37.66 -6.62
CA SER A 664 -12.39 -37.78 -6.45
C SER A 664 -11.73 -38.65 -7.52
N ASN A 665 -12.49 -39.56 -8.14
CA ASN A 665 -11.95 -40.48 -9.13
C ASN A 665 -11.80 -39.86 -10.53
N VAL A 666 -12.28 -38.62 -10.73
CA VAL A 666 -12.30 -37.96 -12.03
C VAL A 666 -11.48 -36.67 -12.01
N ASN A 667 -10.29 -36.70 -12.62
CA ASN A 667 -9.47 -35.51 -12.84
C ASN A 667 -8.76 -35.55 -14.21
N LYS A 668 -8.36 -34.37 -14.71
CA LYS A 668 -7.68 -34.20 -16.00
C LYS A 668 -6.38 -35.00 -16.08
N GLY A 669 -5.62 -35.09 -14.97
CA GLY A 669 -4.37 -35.84 -14.89
C GLY A 669 -4.54 -37.34 -15.10
N ARG A 670 -5.52 -37.97 -14.46
CA ARG A 670 -5.80 -39.40 -14.63
C ARG A 670 -6.22 -39.73 -16.06
N ALA A 671 -7.05 -38.86 -16.65
CA ALA A 671 -7.47 -39.01 -18.03
C ALA A 671 -6.27 -38.88 -19.00
N ALA A 672 -5.41 -37.88 -18.79
CA ALA A 672 -4.19 -37.68 -19.57
C ALA A 672 -3.22 -38.87 -19.42
N MET A 673 -3.00 -39.36 -18.20
CA MET A 673 -2.14 -40.52 -17.95
C MET A 673 -2.67 -41.81 -18.55
N ARG A 674 -4.00 -41.97 -18.59
CA ARG A 674 -4.63 -43.13 -19.23
C ARG A 674 -4.44 -43.11 -20.75
N VAL A 675 -4.46 -41.94 -21.39
CA VAL A 675 -4.13 -41.79 -22.82
C VAL A 675 -2.63 -42.01 -23.05
N PHE A 676 -1.78 -41.37 -22.25
CA PHE A 676 -0.33 -41.53 -22.33
C PHE A 676 0.11 -43.00 -22.21
N SER A 677 -0.53 -43.79 -21.34
CA SER A 677 -0.18 -45.20 -21.12
C SER A 677 -0.60 -46.15 -22.25
N GLN A 678 -1.34 -45.70 -23.27
CA GLN A 678 -1.80 -46.56 -24.37
C GLN A 678 -0.75 -46.79 -25.45
N LYS A 679 0.18 -45.84 -25.64
CA LYS A 679 1.22 -45.90 -26.66
C LYS A 679 2.53 -45.38 -26.07
N GLU A 680 3.66 -45.79 -26.64
CA GLU A 680 4.94 -45.17 -26.32
C GLU A 680 5.07 -43.84 -27.07
N TYR A 681 5.20 -42.75 -26.31
CA TYR A 681 5.47 -41.40 -26.80
C TYR A 681 6.87 -40.97 -26.38
N ASP A 682 7.62 -40.38 -27.29
CA ASP A 682 8.97 -39.84 -27.04
C ASP A 682 8.98 -38.31 -26.91
N PHE A 683 7.81 -37.67 -27.05
CA PHE A 683 7.58 -36.27 -26.72
C PHE A 683 6.16 -36.07 -26.19
N VAL A 684 6.03 -35.40 -25.04
CA VAL A 684 4.75 -35.09 -24.41
C VAL A 684 4.72 -33.60 -24.06
N PHE A 685 3.67 -32.91 -24.49
CA PHE A 685 3.44 -31.50 -24.20
C PHE A 685 2.06 -31.30 -23.59
N ALA A 686 1.96 -30.51 -22.54
CA ALA A 686 0.70 -30.19 -21.88
C ALA A 686 0.64 -28.70 -21.52
N ILE A 687 -0.47 -28.04 -21.84
CA ILE A 687 -0.68 -26.62 -21.54
C ILE A 687 -2.06 -26.38 -20.94
N GLY A 688 -2.13 -25.51 -19.92
CA GLY A 688 -3.37 -25.18 -19.20
C GLY A 688 -3.24 -23.93 -18.32
N ASP A 689 -4.36 -23.37 -17.86
CA ASP A 689 -4.42 -22.12 -17.08
C ASP A 689 -5.03 -22.33 -15.69
N ASP A 690 -5.81 -23.40 -15.46
CA ASP A 690 -6.63 -23.56 -14.27
C ASP A 690 -5.98 -24.48 -13.21
N TRP A 691 -6.59 -24.56 -12.02
CA TRP A 691 -6.13 -25.45 -10.95
C TRP A 691 -6.30 -26.94 -11.31
N THR A 692 -7.29 -27.28 -12.15
CA THR A 692 -7.53 -28.67 -12.54
C THR A 692 -6.45 -29.20 -13.50
N ASP A 693 -5.79 -28.32 -14.24
CA ASP A 693 -4.62 -28.63 -15.06
C ASP A 693 -3.37 -28.94 -14.22
N GLU A 694 -3.31 -28.47 -12.97
CA GLU A 694 -2.19 -28.80 -12.07
C GLU A 694 -2.11 -30.32 -11.80
N PHE A 695 -3.26 -31.01 -11.77
CA PHE A 695 -3.27 -32.48 -11.69
C PHE A 695 -2.68 -33.12 -12.95
N MET A 696 -2.88 -32.51 -14.12
CA MET A 696 -2.25 -32.97 -15.36
C MET A 696 -0.74 -32.75 -15.33
N PHE A 697 -0.29 -31.58 -14.86
CA PHE A 697 1.15 -31.31 -14.75
C PHE A 697 1.85 -32.21 -13.73
N GLN A 698 1.15 -32.58 -12.66
CA GLN A 698 1.68 -33.45 -11.61
C GLN A 698 1.70 -34.93 -11.99
N GLU A 699 0.67 -35.43 -12.67
CA GLU A 699 0.55 -36.87 -12.97
C GLU A 699 1.34 -37.29 -14.22
N LEU A 700 1.54 -36.38 -15.19
CA LEU A 700 2.38 -36.63 -16.37
C LEU A 700 3.85 -36.90 -15.97
N PRO A 701 4.60 -37.70 -16.75
CA PRO A 701 5.99 -38.03 -16.44
C PRO A 701 6.87 -36.78 -16.41
N GLU A 702 7.95 -36.78 -15.61
CA GLU A 702 8.90 -35.64 -15.51
C GLU A 702 9.52 -35.21 -16.85
N SER A 703 9.55 -36.12 -17.83
CA SER A 703 10.01 -35.82 -19.20
C SER A 703 9.00 -35.00 -20.03
N ALA A 704 7.78 -34.79 -19.53
CA ALA A 704 6.75 -34.01 -20.20
C ALA A 704 7.04 -32.51 -20.09
N ILE A 705 6.81 -31.79 -21.18
CA ILE A 705 6.90 -30.34 -21.22
C ILE A 705 5.55 -29.77 -20.80
N THR A 706 5.48 -29.28 -19.57
CA THR A 706 4.27 -28.71 -18.98
C THR A 706 4.36 -27.18 -18.95
N VAL A 707 3.28 -26.52 -19.38
CA VAL A 707 3.24 -25.07 -19.54
C VAL A 707 1.99 -24.49 -18.88
N LYS A 708 2.17 -23.55 -17.96
CA LYS A 708 1.08 -22.78 -17.36
C LYS A 708 0.78 -21.52 -18.17
N VAL A 709 -0.49 -21.21 -18.38
CA VAL A 709 -0.90 -19.88 -18.89
C VAL A 709 -1.12 -18.94 -17.70
N GLY A 710 -0.42 -17.81 -17.69
CA GLY A 710 -0.40 -16.86 -16.59
C GLY A 710 0.69 -17.14 -15.54
N ARG A 711 0.88 -16.19 -14.61
CA ARG A 711 2.00 -16.16 -13.64
C ARG A 711 1.67 -16.72 -12.25
N GLN A 712 0.69 -17.60 -12.16
CA GLN A 712 0.27 -18.18 -10.88
C GLN A 712 1.25 -19.28 -10.41
N LYS A 713 1.23 -19.58 -9.10
CA LYS A 713 1.97 -20.72 -8.55
C LYS A 713 1.50 -22.00 -9.24
N THR A 714 2.42 -22.75 -9.81
CA THR A 714 2.13 -23.93 -10.65
C THR A 714 3.17 -25.03 -10.43
N GLN A 715 2.77 -26.27 -10.71
CA GLN A 715 3.62 -27.45 -10.87
C GLN A 715 4.19 -27.57 -12.29
N ALA A 716 3.72 -26.75 -13.24
CA ALA A 716 4.26 -26.72 -14.59
C ALA A 716 5.72 -26.25 -14.62
N THR A 717 6.51 -26.82 -15.53
CA THR A 717 7.92 -26.48 -15.72
C THR A 717 8.10 -25.07 -16.28
N TYR A 718 7.19 -24.65 -17.18
CA TYR A 718 7.24 -23.36 -17.87
C TYR A 718 5.95 -22.56 -17.73
N TYR A 719 5.99 -21.28 -18.08
CA TYR A 719 4.78 -20.46 -18.25
C TYR A 719 4.79 -19.58 -19.50
N VAL A 720 3.59 -19.22 -19.98
CA VAL A 720 3.34 -18.19 -21.01
C VAL A 720 2.47 -17.08 -20.42
N ASP A 721 2.67 -15.84 -20.85
CA ASP A 721 2.04 -14.68 -20.20
C ASP A 721 0.52 -14.59 -20.42
N SER A 722 0.01 -14.98 -21.60
CA SER A 722 -1.42 -14.83 -21.93
C SER A 722 -1.91 -15.81 -22.99
N ILE A 723 -3.24 -15.91 -23.14
CA ILE A 723 -3.94 -16.68 -24.19
C ILE A 723 -3.45 -16.31 -25.60
N LYS A 724 -3.16 -15.03 -25.85
CA LYS A 724 -2.64 -14.59 -27.16
C LYS A 724 -1.28 -15.21 -27.46
N ASN A 725 -0.44 -15.36 -26.44
CA ASN A 725 0.86 -16.01 -26.57
C ASN A 725 0.73 -17.52 -26.78
N VAL A 726 -0.32 -18.17 -26.25
CA VAL A 726 -0.58 -19.60 -26.44
C VAL A 726 -0.77 -19.94 -27.92
N ARG A 727 -1.63 -19.20 -28.63
CA ARG A 727 -1.87 -19.49 -30.06
C ARG A 727 -0.62 -19.29 -30.90
N GLY A 728 0.12 -18.21 -30.66
CA GLY A 728 1.41 -17.98 -31.33
C GLY A 728 2.46 -19.05 -31.01
N LEU A 729 2.47 -19.56 -29.77
CA LEU A 729 3.32 -20.69 -29.36
C LEU A 729 2.98 -21.95 -30.17
N LEU A 730 1.70 -22.30 -30.30
CA LEU A 730 1.28 -23.52 -30.97
C LEU A 730 1.60 -23.55 -32.47
N GLU A 731 1.62 -22.39 -33.14
CA GLU A 731 2.06 -22.26 -34.54
C GLU A 731 3.49 -22.79 -34.75
N HIS A 732 4.37 -22.68 -33.74
CA HIS A 732 5.75 -23.15 -33.86
C HIS A 732 5.88 -24.67 -34.00
N PHE A 733 4.83 -25.44 -33.67
CA PHE A 733 4.79 -26.90 -33.81
C PHE A 733 4.19 -27.39 -35.14
N ILE A 734 3.61 -26.48 -35.92
CA ILE A 734 2.99 -26.78 -37.23
C ILE A 734 3.98 -26.59 -38.37
N ASP A 735 4.90 -25.62 -38.22
CA ASP A 735 6.03 -25.36 -39.14
C ASP A 735 7.21 -26.31 -38.91
#